data_AF-A0A2E2Y550-F1
#
_entry.id   AF-A0A2E2Y550-F1
#
_cell.length_a   1.000
_cell.length_b   1.000
_cell.length_c   1.000
_cell.angle_alpha   90.00
_cell.angle_beta   90.00
_cell.angle_gamma   90.00
#
_symmetry.space_group_name_H-M   'P 1'
#
loop_
_entity.id
_entity.type
_entity.pdbx_description
1 polymer ?
#
loop_
_entity_poly.entity_id
_entity_poly.type
_entity_poly.pdbx_seq_one_letter_code
_entity_poly.pdbx_strand_id
1 'polypeptide(L)'
;MRECWHRFTLVDYDTSPLDVRCGSYPMKKSLLPAVILFLAYGLLLHWPRPLDVSLKVDAAGMPPLDIARADFLAELNRHGLRHVPTAENLAAGLFETMVPGEWSNDGTMENPAGKATAVALGIELAGSDRQLESYPVGYDIIFEQPWTAAQIPVAAAWLDRQQALLNEIQPLLKRERYFQYYHSNNGQLISALLPLPGSARSISRAYLARAMHALAENRLEDAGRDILAVLQLGERLGQGYFILETLVGIAVQEMANQAVCQWLSHPQLTAELLDNFKADLATIPAPRLPVQAFDLAERFAALGISQAIQRQGAAGLAAVTGAHVNNPVLVDLQLSLADWNEVFRLQNDRFDHLVEILKIEDPRQRRAAVDEFRQQMIEELRNAGFSRSGFLGMTFSLRSGSLFDASRNVELALTSIMLPTSVAAIERVEQSLMTRKAIETCIAIRQYQMENRAYPENLEVLVGDFLQSIPNDIKVDQPLRYRKLEKGALLYSVGPSGTDNGGWFYPSWDPSRDDRVFLVGKDDRTDVLGNPVERTLLPGEHYYNERGKLELISFAGGDIDGLEMQKLARLSSLRSLDFTLTRISDEDLAILASRDGGGDGLMNLHQLYLRSTPVSDDGLAELGKMTSLQTLMLDNTEITDDGLVHLKNLTNLQTLILNNTEITDDGLVHLKNLTNLQLLVLANTEITDDGLVHLKNLTSLTSLNLNGTRITDAGLLHLEAIAPSEPQLGYAAPEPQLGQLWLSGTRVSDAGLVHLKELSNLYGLALSSTGVTDAGLSQLAGLTRLRDLHLQGTAVTESGRAHFQDNPNLNLHVYEKPESEVKFEPSHVIERWGSVIDPDGDCSISRHADELIISVPGVADYSQSSPKQIGQYVRLELPGDDKILSVAEIEVFQDGKNIASEGTITQSSTDFDGHAERANDGNTSGEYYKDLVAHSVTHTKREKDPWIEIDLGRRRPIDMIRVWNRTDFGMHSRLDGFVLSVHDENRELVWQEPHTRAAGRPHGLYPLAHAEFRQFNAPCVLKNVTGDFTFTVNVAMDLQPGRSSRSYFYSEYHGAGILVWDSENLFATEERNIFTTYQPGSQDAPGYDLPRSWFNAKAFHNGSNIFPIFIGTDHFFREVSSWLRVERKGTQLTFFLSHDGEQWIETRKVSLPLAESVQVGVTVSNASRKQVQAIFSDYELVTPASSP
;
A
#
# COMPACT_ATOMS: atom_id res chain seq x y z
N MET A 1 4.33 5.79 -49.71
CA MET A 1 3.41 6.97 -49.67
C MET A 1 1.95 6.58 -49.51
N ARG A 2 1.30 5.81 -50.41
CA ARG A 2 -0.10 5.36 -50.22
C ARG A 2 -0.31 4.45 -48.98
N GLU A 3 0.64 3.59 -48.66
CA GLU A 3 0.60 2.79 -47.42
C GLU A 3 0.85 3.61 -46.14
N CYS A 4 1.70 4.63 -46.21
CA CYS A 4 1.87 5.60 -45.12
C CYS A 4 0.61 6.45 -44.92
N TRP A 5 -0.09 6.79 -46.02
CA TRP A 5 -1.37 7.50 -45.99
C TRP A 5 -2.50 6.61 -45.43
N HIS A 6 -2.52 5.31 -45.73
CA HIS A 6 -3.49 4.37 -45.16
C HIS A 6 -3.27 4.11 -43.66
N ARG A 7 -2.03 4.11 -43.16
CA ARG A 7 -1.77 4.02 -41.71
C ARG A 7 -2.06 5.32 -40.96
N PHE A 8 -1.98 6.48 -41.61
CA PHE A 8 -2.38 7.77 -41.03
C PHE A 8 -3.90 8.02 -41.07
N THR A 9 -4.68 7.22 -41.80
CA THR A 9 -6.15 7.34 -41.92
C THR A 9 -6.92 6.26 -41.16
N LEU A 10 -6.25 5.41 -40.39
CA LEU A 10 -6.86 4.37 -39.53
C LEU A 10 -6.74 4.71 -38.03
N VAL A 11 -6.59 5.99 -37.70
CA VAL A 11 -6.95 6.50 -36.39
C VAL A 11 -8.35 7.08 -36.55
N ASP A 12 -9.36 6.23 -36.36
CA ASP A 12 -10.77 6.64 -36.30
C ASP A 12 -10.95 7.59 -35.09
N TYR A 13 -10.84 8.89 -35.37
CA TYR A 13 -11.58 9.91 -34.64
C TYR A 13 -12.87 10.16 -35.43
N ASP A 14 -13.97 9.57 -34.98
CA ASP A 14 -15.30 9.89 -35.51
C ASP A 14 -15.76 11.19 -34.82
N THR A 15 -15.58 12.34 -35.50
CA THR A 15 -16.15 13.64 -35.10
C THR A 15 -17.03 14.19 -36.21
N SER A 16 -18.28 14.51 -35.88
CA SER A 16 -19.12 15.45 -36.65
C SER A 16 -18.45 16.84 -36.73
N PRO A 17 -18.74 17.64 -37.78
CA PRO A 17 -17.82 18.67 -38.26
C PRO A 17 -18.02 20.03 -37.59
N LEU A 18 -16.93 20.63 -37.08
CA LEU A 18 -16.91 22.01 -36.59
C LEU A 18 -16.62 23.00 -37.74
N ASP A 19 -17.57 23.92 -37.90
CA ASP A 19 -17.59 25.05 -38.83
C ASP A 19 -16.50 26.07 -38.45
N VAL A 20 -15.56 26.31 -39.37
CA VAL A 20 -14.46 27.26 -39.18
C VAL A 20 -14.92 28.65 -39.59
N ARG A 21 -15.15 29.55 -38.62
CA ARG A 21 -15.18 31.00 -38.88
C ARG A 21 -13.85 31.66 -38.51
N CYS A 22 -13.18 32.14 -39.54
CA CYS A 22 -11.95 32.92 -39.51
C CYS A 22 -12.07 34.22 -38.69
N GLY A 23 -11.09 34.45 -37.81
CA GLY A 23 -10.77 35.74 -37.20
C GLY A 23 -9.29 36.09 -37.38
N SER A 24 -8.96 36.63 -38.57
CA SER A 24 -7.82 37.49 -38.92
C SER A 24 -6.53 37.51 -38.06
N TYR A 25 -5.49 36.80 -38.51
CA TYR A 25 -4.08 37.23 -38.42
C TYR A 25 -3.36 36.97 -39.76
N PRO A 26 -2.56 37.92 -40.30
CA PRO A 26 -1.99 37.79 -41.64
C PRO A 26 -0.74 36.90 -41.65
N MET A 27 -0.91 35.62 -41.97
CA MET A 27 0.20 34.73 -42.33
C MET A 27 0.70 35.05 -43.74
N LYS A 28 1.85 35.71 -43.87
CA LYS A 28 2.68 35.65 -45.09
C LYS A 28 4.17 35.64 -44.73
N LYS A 29 4.83 34.51 -45.03
CA LYS A 29 6.28 34.29 -45.34
C LYS A 29 7.09 33.23 -44.55
N SER A 30 6.49 32.23 -43.88
CA SER A 30 7.28 31.14 -43.26
C SER A 30 6.81 29.70 -43.51
N LEU A 31 5.82 29.47 -44.38
CA LEU A 31 5.29 28.11 -44.58
C LEU A 31 6.26 27.16 -45.29
N LEU A 32 7.11 27.64 -46.20
CA LEU A 32 7.98 26.77 -47.01
C LEU A 32 9.14 26.16 -46.20
N PRO A 33 9.86 26.91 -45.34
CA PRO A 33 10.84 26.30 -44.42
C PRO A 33 10.19 25.34 -43.42
N ALA A 34 8.99 25.66 -42.92
CA ALA A 34 8.26 24.81 -41.99
C ALA A 34 7.83 23.48 -42.64
N VAL A 35 7.33 23.51 -43.88
CA VAL A 35 6.97 22.31 -44.65
C VAL A 35 8.20 21.49 -45.05
N ILE A 36 9.33 22.13 -45.36
CA ILE A 36 10.60 21.42 -45.63
C ILE A 36 11.13 20.76 -44.35
N LEU A 37 11.07 21.45 -43.21
CA LEU A 37 11.38 20.85 -41.90
C LEU A 37 10.42 19.70 -41.59
N PHE A 38 9.13 19.85 -41.85
CA PHE A 38 8.10 18.83 -41.59
C PHE A 38 8.25 17.60 -42.50
N LEU A 39 8.63 17.80 -43.77
CA LEU A 39 8.92 16.72 -44.72
C LEU A 39 10.27 16.05 -44.42
N ALA A 40 11.29 16.82 -44.01
CA ALA A 40 12.55 16.27 -43.51
C ALA A 40 12.32 15.48 -42.20
N TYR A 41 11.45 15.97 -41.32
CA TYR A 41 11.01 15.34 -40.07
C TYR A 41 10.26 14.03 -40.34
N GLY A 42 9.36 13.99 -41.31
CA GLY A 42 8.67 12.76 -41.75
C GLY A 42 9.57 11.75 -42.49
N LEU A 43 10.63 12.22 -43.16
CA LEU A 43 11.64 11.35 -43.80
C LEU A 43 12.67 10.80 -42.81
N LEU A 44 12.99 11.53 -41.73
CA LEU A 44 13.92 11.13 -40.66
C LEU A 44 13.27 10.21 -39.62
N LEU A 45 12.00 10.42 -39.27
CA LEU A 45 11.27 9.60 -38.28
C LEU A 45 10.90 8.19 -38.78
N HIS A 46 11.01 7.91 -40.08
CA HIS A 46 10.58 6.65 -40.68
C HIS A 46 11.68 5.91 -41.45
N TRP A 47 12.95 6.28 -41.25
CA TRP A 47 14.07 5.47 -41.70
C TRP A 47 14.71 4.77 -40.51
N PRO A 48 14.24 3.59 -40.09
CA PRO A 48 15.10 2.72 -39.30
C PRO A 48 16.31 2.43 -40.19
N ARG A 49 17.47 3.00 -39.85
CA ARG A 49 18.71 2.47 -40.42
C ARG A 49 18.70 0.98 -40.08
N PRO A 50 18.87 0.09 -41.07
CA PRO A 50 18.92 -1.34 -40.77
C PRO A 50 20.01 -1.57 -39.73
N LEU A 51 19.61 -2.16 -38.60
CA LEU A 51 20.55 -2.69 -37.61
C LEU A 51 21.36 -3.77 -38.32
N ASP A 52 22.67 -3.57 -38.42
CA ASP A 52 23.63 -4.49 -39.08
C ASP A 52 24.75 -4.85 -38.10
N VAL A 53 24.40 -4.98 -36.82
CA VAL A 53 25.34 -5.34 -35.75
C VAL A 53 25.10 -6.77 -35.34
N SER A 54 26.05 -7.62 -35.72
CA SER A 54 26.27 -8.92 -35.08
C SER A 54 27.16 -8.68 -33.86
N LEU A 55 26.63 -8.87 -32.66
CA LEU A 55 27.45 -8.82 -31.45
C LEU A 55 28.00 -10.21 -31.17
N LYS A 56 29.31 -10.25 -30.97
CA LYS A 56 29.95 -11.39 -30.33
C LYS A 56 29.67 -11.26 -28.83
N VAL A 57 28.74 -12.07 -28.34
CA VAL A 57 28.58 -12.26 -26.90
C VAL A 57 29.53 -13.40 -26.53
N ASP A 58 30.66 -13.07 -25.90
CA ASP A 58 31.67 -14.07 -25.51
C ASP A 58 31.21 -14.99 -24.36
N ALA A 59 29.95 -14.82 -23.92
CA ALA A 59 29.30 -15.66 -22.93
C ALA A 59 29.12 -17.11 -23.43
N ALA A 60 29.74 -18.04 -22.69
CA ALA A 60 29.37 -19.45 -22.65
C ALA A 60 29.30 -20.20 -24.00
N GLY A 61 30.14 -19.83 -24.97
CA GLY A 61 30.22 -20.53 -26.26
C GLY A 61 28.99 -20.37 -27.15
N MET A 62 28.23 -19.29 -26.98
CA MET A 62 27.11 -18.95 -27.86
C MET A 62 27.62 -18.43 -29.22
N PRO A 63 26.92 -18.72 -30.33
CA PRO A 63 27.24 -18.13 -31.62
C PRO A 63 26.99 -16.60 -31.58
N PRO A 64 27.66 -15.81 -32.44
CA PRO A 64 27.38 -14.39 -32.57
C PRO A 64 25.88 -14.14 -32.80
N LEU A 65 25.32 -13.17 -32.05
CA LEU A 65 23.91 -12.85 -32.07
C LEU A 65 23.65 -11.65 -32.99
N ASP A 66 22.73 -11.81 -33.94
CA ASP A 66 22.20 -10.71 -34.73
C ASP A 66 21.17 -9.94 -33.89
N ILE A 67 21.56 -8.80 -33.31
CA ILE A 67 20.67 -7.99 -32.45
C ILE A 67 19.40 -7.60 -33.18
N ALA A 68 19.47 -7.37 -34.50
CA ALA A 68 18.31 -6.89 -35.25
C ALA A 68 17.15 -7.89 -35.25
N ARG A 69 17.47 -9.20 -35.09
CA ARG A 69 16.54 -10.32 -35.22
C ARG A 69 16.48 -11.23 -33.99
N ALA A 70 17.38 -11.04 -33.03
CA ALA A 70 17.44 -11.87 -31.83
C ALA A 70 16.16 -11.73 -31.00
N ASP A 71 15.59 -12.88 -30.65
CA ASP A 71 14.65 -13.05 -29.55
C ASP A 71 15.47 -13.46 -28.32
N PHE A 72 15.81 -12.47 -27.50
CA PHE A 72 16.67 -12.66 -26.34
C PHE A 72 16.08 -13.61 -25.29
N LEU A 73 14.75 -13.66 -25.16
CA LEU A 73 14.07 -14.57 -24.25
C LEU A 73 14.18 -16.02 -24.74
N ALA A 74 13.89 -16.24 -26.03
CA ALA A 74 14.03 -17.56 -26.63
C ALA A 74 15.49 -18.05 -26.61
N GLU A 75 16.46 -17.15 -26.81
CA GLU A 75 17.88 -17.49 -26.75
C GLU A 75 18.32 -17.86 -25.33
N LEU A 76 17.94 -17.08 -24.30
CA LEU A 76 18.24 -17.39 -22.90
C LEU A 76 17.65 -18.74 -22.49
N ASN A 77 16.37 -18.99 -22.82
CA ASN A 77 15.72 -20.26 -22.53
C ASN A 77 16.41 -21.43 -23.26
N ARG A 78 16.77 -21.25 -24.53
CA ARG A 78 17.50 -22.28 -25.29
C ARG A 78 18.87 -22.57 -24.69
N HIS A 79 19.56 -21.55 -24.18
CA HIS A 79 20.82 -21.74 -23.48
C HIS A 79 20.62 -22.52 -22.18
N GLY A 80 19.69 -22.10 -21.33
CA GLY A 80 19.43 -22.73 -20.03
C GLY A 80 18.87 -24.15 -20.11
N LEU A 81 18.14 -24.50 -21.17
CA LEU A 81 17.66 -25.87 -21.40
C LEU A 81 18.76 -26.84 -21.87
N ARG A 82 19.92 -26.35 -22.32
CA ARG A 82 21.01 -27.24 -22.77
C ARG A 82 21.48 -28.08 -21.58
N HIS A 83 21.23 -29.38 -21.68
CA HIS A 83 21.67 -30.40 -20.71
C HIS A 83 20.94 -30.38 -19.36
N VAL A 84 19.69 -29.92 -19.25
CA VAL A 84 18.91 -30.03 -17.98
C VAL A 84 18.01 -31.28 -18.03
N PRO A 85 18.37 -32.39 -17.35
CA PRO A 85 17.47 -33.53 -17.22
C PRO A 85 16.34 -33.18 -16.27
N THR A 86 15.11 -33.53 -16.66
CA THR A 86 13.90 -33.41 -15.85
C THR A 86 14.07 -33.82 -14.38
N ALA A 87 14.69 -34.98 -14.12
CA ALA A 87 14.85 -35.52 -12.78
C ALA A 87 15.77 -34.69 -11.87
N GLU A 88 16.62 -33.84 -12.46
CA GLU A 88 17.61 -33.03 -11.75
C GLU A 88 17.20 -31.57 -11.59
N ASN A 89 16.07 -31.11 -12.15
CA ASN A 89 15.68 -29.69 -12.08
C ASN A 89 14.85 -29.40 -10.81
N LEU A 90 15.37 -28.54 -9.94
CA LEU A 90 14.69 -28.10 -8.72
C LEU A 90 13.41 -27.27 -9.02
N ALA A 91 13.44 -26.38 -10.00
CA ALA A 91 12.34 -25.43 -10.26
C ALA A 91 11.03 -26.14 -10.58
N ALA A 92 11.09 -27.26 -11.32
CA ALA A 92 9.96 -28.14 -11.58
C ALA A 92 9.26 -28.58 -10.29
N GLY A 93 10.02 -29.05 -9.30
CA GLY A 93 9.49 -29.50 -8.02
C GLY A 93 8.94 -28.35 -7.17
N LEU A 94 9.57 -27.17 -7.20
CA LEU A 94 9.05 -25.99 -6.49
C LEU A 94 7.73 -25.51 -7.10
N PHE A 95 7.54 -25.57 -8.42
CA PHE A 95 6.27 -25.21 -9.06
C PHE A 95 5.12 -26.14 -8.69
N GLU A 96 5.37 -27.43 -8.43
CA GLU A 96 4.37 -28.35 -7.88
C GLU A 96 3.92 -27.94 -6.47
N THR A 97 4.78 -27.22 -5.75
CA THR A 97 4.51 -26.80 -4.36
C THR A 97 3.82 -25.46 -4.22
N MET A 98 3.65 -24.76 -5.34
CA MET A 98 2.97 -23.49 -5.42
C MET A 98 1.45 -23.68 -5.51
N VAL A 99 0.73 -22.75 -4.90
CA VAL A 99 -0.65 -22.46 -5.33
C VAL A 99 -0.59 -22.04 -6.81
N PRO A 100 -1.46 -22.53 -7.71
CA PRO A 100 -1.41 -22.11 -9.10
C PRO A 100 -1.50 -20.58 -9.18
N GLY A 101 -0.66 -19.98 -10.03
CA GLY A 101 -0.62 -18.53 -10.23
C GLY A 101 -1.80 -18.02 -11.06
N GLU A 102 -1.79 -16.71 -11.24
CA GLU A 102 -2.68 -15.81 -12.00
C GLU A 102 -3.89 -16.40 -12.75
N TRP A 103 -5.00 -15.69 -12.60
CA TRP A 103 -6.20 -15.92 -13.40
C TRP A 103 -5.93 -15.52 -14.85
N SER A 104 -6.06 -16.48 -15.77
CA SER A 104 -6.13 -16.19 -17.20
C SER A 104 -7.48 -15.57 -17.55
N ASN A 105 -7.54 -14.88 -18.69
CA ASN A 105 -8.76 -14.24 -19.22
C ASN A 105 -9.91 -15.22 -19.53
N ASP A 106 -9.67 -16.54 -19.52
CA ASP A 106 -10.68 -17.58 -19.69
C ASP A 106 -11.18 -18.18 -18.36
N GLY A 107 -10.80 -17.60 -17.23
CA GLY A 107 -11.25 -18.01 -15.90
C GLY A 107 -10.53 -19.24 -15.34
N THR A 108 -9.47 -19.72 -16.00
CA THR A 108 -8.61 -20.77 -15.43
C THR A 108 -7.50 -20.15 -14.57
N MET A 109 -7.16 -20.79 -13.46
CA MET A 109 -5.92 -20.43 -12.75
C MET A 109 -4.77 -21.03 -13.54
N GLU A 110 -4.09 -20.19 -14.31
CA GLU A 110 -2.93 -20.61 -15.07
C GLU A 110 -1.69 -20.16 -14.33
N ASN A 111 -0.81 -21.11 -14.01
CA ASN A 111 0.58 -20.78 -13.73
C ASN A 111 1.33 -20.78 -15.07
N PRO A 112 1.40 -19.67 -15.84
CA PRO A 112 1.87 -19.73 -17.21
C PRO A 112 3.36 -20.03 -17.23
N ALA A 113 4.11 -19.54 -16.23
CA ALA A 113 5.52 -19.86 -16.00
C ALA A 113 5.72 -21.34 -15.63
N GLY A 114 4.88 -21.90 -14.76
CA GLY A 114 4.90 -23.32 -14.40
C GLY A 114 4.53 -24.21 -15.58
N LYS A 115 3.47 -23.89 -16.33
CA LYS A 115 3.05 -24.57 -17.55
C LYS A 115 4.10 -24.48 -18.65
N ALA A 116 4.70 -23.31 -18.85
CA ALA A 116 5.80 -23.14 -19.80
C ALA A 116 7.02 -23.97 -19.37
N THR A 117 7.35 -23.99 -18.08
CA THR A 117 8.40 -24.86 -17.52
C THR A 117 8.07 -26.34 -17.72
N ALA A 118 6.81 -26.74 -17.50
CA ALA A 118 6.34 -28.10 -17.67
C ALA A 118 6.47 -28.57 -19.12
N VAL A 119 5.98 -27.76 -20.05
CA VAL A 119 6.10 -27.98 -21.51
C VAL A 119 7.57 -28.04 -21.93
N ALA A 120 8.40 -27.09 -21.46
CA ALA A 120 9.81 -27.01 -21.83
C ALA A 120 10.64 -28.19 -21.32
N LEU A 121 10.32 -28.71 -20.14
CA LEU A 121 11.01 -29.86 -19.54
C LEU A 121 10.34 -31.21 -19.87
N GLY A 122 9.24 -31.21 -20.62
CA GLY A 122 8.49 -32.42 -20.97
C GLY A 122 7.91 -33.14 -19.74
N ILE A 123 7.44 -32.39 -18.75
CA ILE A 123 6.83 -32.92 -17.52
C ILE A 123 5.38 -32.53 -17.36
N GLU A 124 4.67 -33.32 -16.58
CA GLU A 124 3.36 -33.00 -16.06
C GLU A 124 3.53 -32.57 -14.59
N LEU A 125 3.18 -31.32 -14.27
CA LEU A 125 3.19 -30.87 -12.88
C LEU A 125 2.04 -31.58 -12.14
N ALA A 126 2.36 -32.23 -11.02
CA ALA A 126 1.34 -32.86 -10.18
C ALA A 126 0.38 -31.77 -9.66
N GLY A 127 -0.81 -31.68 -10.25
CA GLY A 127 -1.86 -30.78 -9.78
C GLY A 127 -2.39 -31.25 -8.42
N SER A 128 -2.48 -30.31 -7.47
CA SER A 128 -3.20 -30.35 -6.18
C SER A 128 -2.55 -30.97 -4.92
N ASP A 129 -1.78 -32.06 -4.96
CA ASP A 129 -1.40 -32.76 -3.70
C ASP A 129 -0.21 -32.14 -2.92
N ARG A 130 0.53 -31.17 -3.48
CA ARG A 130 1.78 -30.63 -2.91
C ARG A 130 1.71 -29.17 -2.44
N GLN A 131 0.56 -28.61 -2.13
CA GLN A 131 0.45 -27.16 -1.91
C GLN A 131 0.75 -26.70 -0.48
N LEU A 132 1.62 -25.70 -0.33
CA LEU A 132 1.88 -25.05 0.95
C LEU A 132 0.70 -24.15 1.33
N GLU A 133 0.11 -24.37 2.50
CA GLU A 133 -0.96 -23.49 3.02
C GLU A 133 -0.43 -22.07 3.27
N SER A 134 -1.32 -21.08 3.15
CA SER A 134 -0.99 -19.69 3.48
C SER A 134 -0.56 -19.57 4.93
N TYR A 135 0.49 -18.78 5.15
CA TYR A 135 1.07 -18.53 6.46
C TYR A 135 0.10 -17.74 7.37
N PRO A 136 -0.05 -18.09 8.67
CA PRO A 136 -0.88 -17.33 9.60
C PRO A 136 -0.36 -15.89 9.78
N VAL A 137 -1.18 -14.90 9.41
CA VAL A 137 -0.82 -13.47 9.54
C VAL A 137 -0.69 -13.09 11.02
N GLY A 138 0.36 -12.32 11.38
CA GLY A 138 0.58 -11.80 12.73
C GLY A 138 1.67 -12.52 13.55
N TYR A 139 2.21 -13.64 13.06
CA TYR A 139 3.17 -14.47 13.81
C TYR A 139 4.60 -14.42 13.23
N ASP A 140 5.10 -13.25 12.82
CA ASP A 140 6.41 -13.16 12.16
C ASP A 140 7.58 -13.58 13.10
N ILE A 141 7.40 -13.56 14.43
CA ILE A 141 8.42 -13.96 15.41
C ILE A 141 8.81 -15.45 15.38
N ILE A 142 7.94 -16.33 14.87
CA ILE A 142 8.09 -17.79 15.04
C ILE A 142 9.23 -18.39 14.21
N PHE A 143 9.70 -17.68 13.17
CA PHE A 143 10.87 -18.11 12.39
C PHE A 143 12.17 -17.44 12.84
N GLU A 144 12.13 -16.54 13.82
CA GLU A 144 13.30 -15.81 14.32
C GLU A 144 13.79 -16.29 15.69
N GLN A 145 12.90 -16.87 16.51
CA GLN A 145 13.20 -17.31 17.88
C GLN A 145 12.55 -18.65 18.21
N PRO A 146 13.15 -19.49 19.09
CA PRO A 146 12.52 -20.74 19.53
C PRO A 146 11.18 -20.54 20.24
N TRP A 147 10.18 -21.39 19.93
CA TRP A 147 8.82 -21.31 20.47
C TRP A 147 8.18 -22.69 20.65
N THR A 148 7.28 -22.83 21.62
CA THR A 148 6.57 -24.09 21.94
C THR A 148 5.12 -24.07 21.48
N ALA A 149 4.52 -25.25 21.26
CA ALA A 149 3.11 -25.35 20.87
C ALA A 149 2.15 -24.74 21.92
N ALA A 150 2.54 -24.76 23.20
CA ALA A 150 1.78 -24.11 24.27
C ALA A 150 1.79 -22.58 24.18
N GLN A 151 2.85 -22.00 23.62
CA GLN A 151 2.95 -20.55 23.42
C GLN A 151 2.17 -20.10 22.19
N ILE A 152 2.17 -20.89 21.11
CA ILE A 152 1.53 -20.50 19.84
C ILE A 152 0.77 -21.68 19.23
N PRO A 153 -0.41 -22.04 19.77
CA PRO A 153 -1.16 -23.22 19.34
C PRO A 153 -1.61 -23.17 17.87
N VAL A 154 -1.94 -21.99 17.36
CA VAL A 154 -2.38 -21.78 15.97
C VAL A 154 -1.25 -22.10 14.98
N ALA A 155 -0.03 -21.63 15.26
CA ALA A 155 1.13 -21.91 14.43
C ALA A 155 1.55 -23.39 14.51
N ALA A 156 1.43 -24.02 15.69
CA ALA A 156 1.68 -25.44 15.86
C ALA A 156 0.72 -26.30 15.01
N ALA A 157 -0.59 -26.04 15.12
CA ALA A 157 -1.60 -26.76 14.35
C ALA A 157 -1.43 -26.56 12.82
N TRP A 158 -0.97 -25.39 12.40
CA TRP A 158 -0.61 -25.13 11.01
C TRP A 158 0.61 -25.95 10.58
N LEU A 159 1.70 -25.94 11.35
CA LEU A 159 2.90 -26.72 11.06
C LEU A 159 2.61 -28.22 10.97
N ASP A 160 1.74 -28.75 11.85
CA ASP A 160 1.34 -30.16 11.83
C ASP A 160 0.72 -30.57 10.48
N ARG A 161 -0.10 -29.70 9.87
CA ARG A 161 -0.66 -29.93 8.54
C ARG A 161 0.38 -29.85 7.43
N GLN A 162 1.37 -28.96 7.57
CA GLN A 162 2.42 -28.76 6.57
C GLN A 162 3.57 -29.79 6.66
N GLN A 163 3.62 -30.59 7.73
CA GLN A 163 4.75 -31.48 8.03
C GLN A 163 5.06 -32.47 6.89
N ALA A 164 4.04 -33.11 6.31
CA ALA A 164 4.21 -34.08 5.23
C ALA A 164 4.82 -33.41 4.00
N LEU A 165 4.29 -32.24 3.61
CA LEU A 165 4.76 -31.49 2.46
C LEU A 165 6.21 -31.03 2.63
N LEU A 166 6.57 -30.44 3.77
CA LEU A 166 7.94 -30.02 4.03
C LEU A 166 8.92 -31.19 3.91
N ASN A 167 8.53 -32.39 4.37
CA ASN A 167 9.36 -33.58 4.23
C ASN A 167 9.48 -34.06 2.77
N GLU A 168 8.46 -33.84 1.93
CA GLU A 168 8.52 -34.13 0.49
C GLU A 168 9.38 -33.14 -0.29
N ILE A 169 9.40 -31.86 0.11
CA ILE A 169 10.21 -30.82 -0.54
C ILE A 169 11.70 -31.05 -0.30
N GLN A 170 12.06 -31.54 0.88
CA GLN A 170 13.45 -31.70 1.30
C GLN A 170 14.35 -32.47 0.30
N PRO A 171 13.98 -33.64 -0.25
CA PRO A 171 14.79 -34.32 -1.26
C PRO A 171 14.90 -33.54 -2.58
N LEU A 172 13.94 -32.66 -2.92
CA LEU A 172 14.01 -31.83 -4.12
C LEU A 172 15.17 -30.82 -4.00
N LEU A 173 15.41 -30.28 -2.82
CA LEU A 173 16.48 -29.30 -2.55
C LEU A 173 17.90 -29.86 -2.76
N LYS A 174 18.03 -31.20 -2.76
CA LYS A 174 19.31 -31.89 -3.06
C LYS A 174 19.61 -31.97 -4.55
N ARG A 175 18.67 -31.63 -5.42
CA ARG A 175 18.88 -31.61 -6.88
C ARG A 175 19.98 -30.61 -7.25
N GLU A 176 20.90 -31.03 -8.10
CA GLU A 176 22.08 -30.23 -8.42
C GLU A 176 21.79 -29.02 -9.31
N ARG A 177 20.68 -29.04 -10.08
CA ARG A 177 20.38 -28.02 -11.08
C ARG A 177 19.13 -27.24 -10.73
N TYR A 178 19.20 -25.92 -10.87
CA TYR A 178 18.07 -25.01 -10.82
C TYR A 178 17.93 -24.31 -12.17
N PHE A 179 16.82 -24.52 -12.86
CA PHE A 179 16.49 -23.76 -14.06
C PHE A 179 14.98 -23.53 -14.18
N GLN A 180 14.56 -22.28 -14.09
CA GLN A 180 13.20 -21.87 -14.42
C GLN A 180 13.11 -21.53 -15.91
N TYR A 181 12.09 -22.04 -16.61
CA TYR A 181 11.80 -21.57 -17.95
C TYR A 181 11.14 -20.19 -17.86
N TYR A 182 11.74 -19.20 -18.52
CA TYR A 182 11.29 -17.81 -18.46
C TYR A 182 10.13 -17.59 -19.44
N HIS A 183 9.03 -17.02 -18.95
CA HIS A 183 7.83 -16.75 -19.74
C HIS A 183 7.49 -15.26 -19.69
N SER A 184 7.12 -14.67 -20.82
CA SER A 184 6.70 -13.27 -20.93
C SER A 184 5.54 -13.14 -21.91
N ASN A 185 4.51 -12.39 -21.50
CA ASN A 185 3.32 -12.15 -22.34
C ASN A 185 3.58 -11.19 -23.50
N ASN A 186 4.60 -10.32 -23.40
CA ASN A 186 4.95 -9.35 -24.44
C ASN A 186 6.32 -9.65 -25.10
N GLY A 187 6.91 -10.81 -24.79
CA GLY A 187 8.21 -11.27 -25.32
C GLY A 187 9.43 -10.53 -24.78
N GLN A 188 9.25 -9.56 -23.86
CA GLN A 188 10.37 -8.85 -23.24
C GLN A 188 10.93 -9.63 -22.05
N LEU A 189 12.25 -9.57 -21.87
CA LEU A 189 12.92 -10.28 -20.77
C LEU A 189 12.58 -9.68 -19.39
N ILE A 190 12.42 -8.35 -19.31
CA ILE A 190 12.10 -7.64 -18.07
C ILE A 190 10.69 -7.92 -17.55
N SER A 191 9.77 -8.33 -18.41
CA SER A 191 8.42 -8.74 -18.03
C SER A 191 8.33 -10.23 -17.71
N ALA A 192 9.43 -10.98 -17.88
CA ALA A 192 9.54 -12.37 -17.46
C ALA A 192 9.93 -12.53 -15.96
N LEU A 193 9.84 -11.45 -15.17
CA LEU A 193 10.24 -11.43 -13.76
C LEU A 193 9.37 -12.36 -12.90
N LEU A 194 10.04 -13.00 -11.95
CA LEU A 194 9.77 -14.41 -11.63
C LEU A 194 8.71 -14.60 -10.53
N PRO A 195 7.76 -15.52 -10.71
CA PRO A 195 6.81 -15.92 -9.67
C PRO A 195 7.43 -16.81 -8.56
N LEU A 196 8.56 -17.49 -8.81
CA LEU A 196 9.20 -18.42 -7.87
C LEU A 196 9.77 -17.80 -6.57
N PRO A 197 10.41 -16.60 -6.59
CA PRO A 197 10.94 -15.95 -5.40
C PRO A 197 9.97 -15.80 -4.22
N GLY A 198 8.68 -15.57 -4.48
CA GLY A 198 7.66 -15.50 -3.42
C GLY A 198 7.52 -16.84 -2.70
N SER A 199 7.36 -17.91 -3.46
CA SER A 199 7.23 -19.29 -2.94
C SER A 199 8.47 -19.74 -2.19
N ALA A 200 9.66 -19.43 -2.70
CA ALA A 200 10.92 -19.71 -2.02
C ALA A 200 11.00 -19.07 -0.63
N ARG A 201 10.52 -17.84 -0.47
CA ARG A 201 10.45 -17.17 0.84
C ARG A 201 9.43 -17.83 1.75
N SER A 202 8.25 -18.20 1.23
CA SER A 202 7.23 -18.89 2.02
C SER A 202 7.70 -20.25 2.53
N ILE A 203 8.32 -21.06 1.67
CA ILE A 203 8.92 -22.34 2.03
C ILE A 203 10.02 -22.14 3.09
N SER A 204 10.89 -21.15 2.90
CA SER A 204 11.94 -20.80 3.87
C SER A 204 11.35 -20.47 5.25
N ARG A 205 10.31 -19.63 5.30
CA ARG A 205 9.62 -19.28 6.56
C ARG A 205 9.01 -20.50 7.24
N ALA A 206 8.39 -21.41 6.47
CA ALA A 206 7.82 -22.64 7.01
C ALA A 206 8.89 -23.56 7.64
N TYR A 207 10.02 -23.78 6.94
CA TYR A 207 11.15 -24.53 7.49
C TYR A 207 11.75 -23.88 8.73
N LEU A 208 11.94 -22.56 8.74
CA LEU A 208 12.50 -21.86 9.90
C LEU A 208 11.53 -21.86 11.09
N ALA A 209 10.23 -21.70 10.85
CA ALA A 209 9.22 -21.86 11.90
C ALA A 209 9.29 -23.24 12.53
N ARG A 210 9.39 -24.30 11.71
CA ARG A 210 9.55 -25.68 12.17
C ARG A 210 10.88 -25.91 12.90
N ALA A 211 11.97 -25.31 12.42
CA ALA A 211 13.27 -25.39 13.06
C ALA A 211 13.28 -24.74 14.45
N MET A 212 12.68 -23.54 14.57
CA MET A 212 12.56 -22.85 15.85
C MET A 212 11.63 -23.59 16.82
N HIS A 213 10.57 -24.21 16.31
CA HIS A 213 9.72 -25.09 17.11
C HIS A 213 10.49 -26.31 17.62
N ALA A 214 11.23 -26.99 16.74
CA ALA A 214 12.07 -28.13 17.07
C ALA A 214 13.15 -27.77 18.09
N LEU A 215 13.77 -26.59 17.98
CA LEU A 215 14.72 -26.09 18.99
C LEU A 215 14.10 -26.00 20.37
N ALA A 216 12.91 -25.42 20.50
CA ALA A 216 12.25 -25.27 21.80
C ALA A 216 11.86 -26.62 22.42
N GLU A 217 11.60 -27.62 21.59
CA GLU A 217 11.30 -29.00 22.01
C GLU A 217 12.55 -29.88 22.22
N ASN A 218 13.76 -29.31 22.14
CA ASN A 218 15.04 -30.02 22.23
C ASN A 218 15.26 -31.06 21.10
N ARG A 219 14.60 -30.90 19.94
CA ARG A 219 14.81 -31.73 18.74
C ARG A 219 15.86 -31.08 17.82
N LEU A 220 17.10 -31.00 18.30
CA LEU A 220 18.18 -30.24 17.65
C LEU A 220 18.58 -30.78 16.28
N GLU A 221 18.51 -32.09 16.06
CA GLU A 221 18.83 -32.69 14.76
C GLU A 221 17.83 -32.26 13.68
N ASP A 222 16.53 -32.27 14.00
CA ASP A 222 15.47 -31.81 13.11
C ASP A 222 15.65 -30.32 12.78
N ALA A 223 15.92 -29.50 13.79
CA ALA A 223 16.17 -28.07 13.61
C ALA A 223 17.38 -27.80 12.69
N GLY A 224 18.50 -28.51 12.92
CA GLY A 224 19.70 -28.39 12.07
C GLY A 224 19.42 -28.80 10.63
N ARG A 225 18.66 -29.88 10.44
CA ARG A 225 18.26 -30.39 9.12
C ARG A 225 17.39 -29.38 8.35
N ASP A 226 16.45 -28.72 9.01
CA ASP A 226 15.59 -27.70 8.40
C ASP A 226 16.36 -26.41 8.07
N ILE A 227 17.28 -25.99 8.95
CA ILE A 227 18.16 -24.84 8.68
C ILE A 227 19.04 -25.10 7.45
N LEU A 228 19.60 -26.31 7.32
CA LEU A 228 20.38 -26.72 6.14
C LEU A 228 19.53 -26.73 4.86
N ALA A 229 18.26 -27.14 4.94
CA ALA A 229 17.34 -27.10 3.80
C ALA A 229 17.14 -25.67 3.28
N VAL A 230 17.00 -24.68 4.17
CA VAL A 230 16.87 -23.26 3.78
C VAL A 230 18.16 -22.73 3.16
N LEU A 231 19.32 -23.08 3.72
CA LEU A 231 20.63 -22.71 3.14
C LEU A 231 20.82 -23.31 1.73
N GLN A 232 20.41 -24.57 1.53
CA GLN A 232 20.41 -25.24 0.22
C GLN A 232 19.46 -24.55 -0.76
N LEU A 233 18.22 -24.25 -0.35
CA LEU A 233 17.26 -23.55 -1.21
C LEU A 233 17.82 -22.21 -1.71
N GLY A 234 18.36 -21.40 -0.80
CA GLY A 234 18.96 -20.12 -1.16
C GLY A 234 20.18 -20.26 -2.09
N GLU A 235 21.00 -21.31 -1.92
CA GLU A 235 22.12 -21.59 -2.83
C GLU A 235 21.64 -21.94 -4.24
N ARG A 236 20.62 -22.81 -4.36
CA ARG A 236 20.07 -23.24 -5.65
C ARG A 236 19.41 -22.08 -6.39
N LEU A 237 18.64 -21.24 -5.70
CA LEU A 237 18.07 -20.02 -6.28
C LEU A 237 19.16 -19.07 -6.79
N GLY A 238 20.27 -18.98 -6.06
CA GLY A 238 21.42 -18.17 -6.46
C GLY A 238 22.14 -18.65 -7.73
N GLN A 239 21.81 -19.83 -8.27
CA GLN A 239 22.33 -20.33 -9.55
C GLN A 239 21.52 -19.85 -10.76
N GLY A 240 20.46 -19.06 -10.54
CA GLY A 240 19.64 -18.49 -11.58
C GLY A 240 20.39 -17.58 -12.55
N TYR A 241 19.73 -17.23 -13.66
CA TYR A 241 20.33 -16.37 -14.68
C TYR A 241 20.11 -14.88 -14.39
N PHE A 242 19.26 -14.51 -13.43
CA PHE A 242 19.02 -13.12 -13.08
C PHE A 242 19.66 -12.71 -11.76
N ILE A 243 20.04 -11.43 -11.65
CA ILE A 243 20.52 -10.86 -10.40
C ILE A 243 19.44 -10.96 -9.31
N LEU A 244 18.17 -10.78 -9.68
CA LEU A 244 17.06 -10.89 -8.73
C LEU A 244 17.04 -12.25 -8.02
N GLU A 245 17.28 -13.35 -8.74
CA GLU A 245 17.32 -14.70 -8.15
C GLU A 245 18.51 -14.85 -7.19
N THR A 246 19.67 -14.29 -7.57
CA THR A 246 20.84 -14.19 -6.68
C THR A 246 20.51 -13.45 -5.40
N LEU A 247 19.85 -12.29 -5.49
CA LEU A 247 19.46 -11.48 -4.34
C LEU A 247 18.44 -12.18 -3.44
N VAL A 248 17.46 -12.86 -4.04
CA VAL A 248 16.47 -13.66 -3.32
C VAL A 248 17.13 -14.83 -2.60
N GLY A 249 18.04 -15.54 -3.27
CA GLY A 249 18.82 -16.62 -2.68
C GLY A 249 19.63 -16.15 -1.48
N ILE A 250 20.30 -15.00 -1.58
CA ILE A 250 21.02 -14.37 -0.45
C ILE A 250 20.06 -14.03 0.69
N ALA A 251 18.90 -13.44 0.41
CA ALA A 251 17.93 -13.09 1.43
C ALA A 251 17.44 -14.35 2.20
N VAL A 252 17.17 -15.44 1.48
CA VAL A 252 16.80 -16.74 2.07
C VAL A 252 17.92 -17.28 2.96
N GLN A 253 19.17 -17.24 2.51
CA GLN A 253 20.31 -17.69 3.32
C GLN A 253 20.53 -16.83 4.57
N GLU A 254 20.27 -15.53 4.49
CA GLU A 254 20.41 -14.65 5.65
C GLU A 254 19.40 -14.94 6.76
N MET A 255 18.17 -15.30 6.41
CA MET A 255 17.18 -15.76 7.38
C MET A 255 17.68 -17.02 8.10
N ALA A 256 18.27 -17.96 7.36
CA ALA A 256 18.84 -19.18 7.94
C ALA A 256 20.07 -18.91 8.84
N ASN A 257 20.92 -17.93 8.50
CA ASN A 257 22.10 -17.59 9.29
C ASN A 257 21.74 -17.18 10.74
N GLN A 258 20.63 -16.45 10.92
CA GLN A 258 20.13 -16.13 12.27
C GLN A 258 19.69 -17.39 13.03
N ALA A 259 19.00 -18.31 12.36
CA ALA A 259 18.61 -19.59 12.94
C ALA A 259 19.81 -20.48 13.29
N VAL A 260 20.91 -20.44 12.52
CA VAL A 260 22.17 -21.13 12.86
C VAL A 260 22.71 -20.62 14.19
N CYS A 261 22.74 -19.30 14.41
CA CYS A 261 23.18 -18.72 15.68
C CYS A 261 22.31 -19.19 16.86
N GLN A 262 20.99 -19.28 16.68
CA GLN A 262 20.08 -19.83 17.71
C GLN A 262 20.38 -21.30 18.01
N TRP A 263 20.58 -22.11 16.96
CA TRP A 263 20.90 -23.52 17.09
C TRP A 263 22.25 -23.75 17.78
N LEU A 264 23.29 -22.99 17.41
CA LEU A 264 24.61 -23.02 18.07
C LEU A 264 24.53 -22.62 19.55
N SER A 265 23.61 -21.73 19.90
CA SER A 265 23.41 -21.23 21.26
C SER A 265 22.66 -22.22 22.16
N HIS A 266 22.11 -23.29 21.61
CA HIS A 266 21.31 -24.24 22.38
C HIS A 266 22.17 -25.02 23.39
N PRO A 267 21.78 -25.09 24.68
CA PRO A 267 22.61 -25.67 25.74
C PRO A 267 22.85 -27.19 25.59
N GLN A 268 21.94 -27.90 24.91
CA GLN A 268 22.03 -29.35 24.70
C GLN A 268 22.74 -29.76 23.39
N LEU A 269 23.32 -28.81 22.64
CA LEU A 269 24.06 -29.13 21.44
C LEU A 269 25.27 -30.03 21.75
N THR A 270 25.41 -31.15 21.04
CA THR A 270 26.50 -32.12 21.19
C THR A 270 27.58 -31.93 20.12
N ALA A 271 28.81 -32.39 20.41
CA ALA A 271 29.93 -32.28 19.47
C ALA A 271 29.63 -33.05 18.17
N GLU A 272 29.01 -34.22 18.28
CA GLU A 272 28.58 -35.04 17.14
C GLU A 272 27.58 -34.30 16.23
N LEU A 273 26.56 -33.65 16.80
CA LEU A 273 25.60 -32.86 16.01
C LEU A 273 26.27 -31.67 15.33
N LEU A 274 27.21 -30.99 16.02
CA LEU A 274 27.97 -29.88 15.47
C LEU A 274 28.86 -30.32 14.30
N ASP A 275 29.57 -31.44 14.45
CA ASP A 275 30.45 -32.00 13.42
C ASP A 275 29.65 -32.45 12.19
N ASN A 276 28.51 -33.11 12.40
CA ASN A 276 27.60 -33.51 11.31
C ASN A 276 27.06 -32.28 10.57
N PHE A 277 26.56 -31.28 11.30
CA PHE A 277 26.08 -30.03 10.69
C PHE A 277 27.17 -29.31 9.91
N LYS A 278 28.40 -29.26 10.43
CA LYS A 278 29.57 -28.67 9.75
C LYS A 278 29.92 -29.43 8.47
N ALA A 279 29.89 -30.77 8.51
CA ALA A 279 30.13 -31.60 7.33
C ALA A 279 29.07 -31.37 6.25
N ASP A 280 27.79 -31.34 6.63
CA ASP A 280 26.69 -31.06 5.70
C ASP A 280 26.74 -29.63 5.15
N LEU A 281 27.02 -28.64 5.99
CA LEU A 281 27.19 -27.25 5.57
C LEU A 281 28.35 -27.09 4.58
N ALA A 282 29.42 -27.88 4.71
CA ALA A 282 30.54 -27.89 3.76
C ALA A 282 30.15 -28.46 2.38
N THR A 283 29.07 -29.23 2.28
CA THR A 283 28.53 -29.69 0.98
C THR A 283 27.76 -28.60 0.24
N ILE A 284 27.33 -27.53 0.94
CA ILE A 284 26.61 -26.40 0.35
C ILE A 284 27.64 -25.35 -0.10
N PRO A 285 27.78 -25.10 -1.42
CA PRO A 285 28.73 -24.11 -1.91
C PRO A 285 28.51 -22.72 -1.32
N ALA A 286 29.59 -21.97 -1.13
CA ALA A 286 29.48 -20.56 -0.79
C ALA A 286 28.80 -19.77 -1.93
N PRO A 287 28.11 -18.65 -1.61
CA PRO A 287 27.53 -17.77 -2.63
C PRO A 287 28.56 -17.38 -3.69
N ARG A 288 28.16 -17.42 -4.97
CA ARG A 288 29.05 -17.10 -6.09
C ARG A 288 28.77 -15.69 -6.61
N LEU A 289 29.78 -15.06 -7.19
CA LEU A 289 29.56 -13.85 -7.97
C LEU A 289 28.67 -14.18 -9.17
N PRO A 290 27.66 -13.34 -9.48
CA PRO A 290 26.66 -13.63 -10.51
C PRO A 290 27.21 -13.33 -11.92
N VAL A 291 28.43 -13.80 -12.23
CA VAL A 291 29.11 -13.55 -13.52
C VAL A 291 28.20 -13.94 -14.68
N GLN A 292 27.60 -15.13 -14.64
CA GLN A 292 26.71 -15.63 -15.69
C GLN A 292 25.42 -14.80 -15.81
N ALA A 293 24.91 -14.25 -14.71
CA ALA A 293 23.71 -13.42 -14.75
C ALA A 293 23.97 -12.10 -15.47
N PHE A 294 25.12 -11.48 -15.16
CA PHE A 294 25.61 -10.29 -15.86
C PHE A 294 25.94 -10.56 -17.33
N ASP A 295 26.59 -11.67 -17.60
CA ASP A 295 27.07 -12.01 -18.93
C ASP A 295 25.93 -12.39 -19.89
N LEU A 296 24.80 -12.89 -19.35
CA LEU A 296 23.64 -13.33 -20.13
C LEU A 296 22.38 -12.51 -19.86
N ALA A 297 21.63 -12.77 -18.80
CA ALA A 297 20.26 -12.28 -18.70
C ALA A 297 20.16 -10.76 -18.51
N GLU A 298 21.03 -10.16 -17.69
CA GLU A 298 21.02 -8.70 -17.46
C GLU A 298 21.48 -7.96 -18.73
N ARG A 299 22.50 -8.49 -19.42
CA ARG A 299 22.95 -8.01 -20.73
C ARG A 299 21.80 -8.09 -21.74
N PHE A 300 21.13 -9.24 -21.82
CA PHE A 300 20.00 -9.46 -22.75
C PHE A 300 18.78 -8.60 -22.41
N ALA A 301 18.50 -8.37 -21.13
CA ALA A 301 17.45 -7.45 -20.70
C ALA A 301 17.77 -6.03 -21.16
N ALA A 302 18.99 -5.56 -20.91
CA ALA A 302 19.42 -4.22 -21.31
C ALA A 302 19.41 -4.04 -22.84
N LEU A 303 19.95 -5.00 -23.60
CA LEU A 303 19.92 -4.99 -25.07
C LEU A 303 18.48 -5.07 -25.60
N GLY A 304 17.61 -5.87 -24.99
CA GLY A 304 16.20 -5.99 -25.35
C GLY A 304 15.42 -4.69 -25.12
N ILE A 305 15.69 -4.00 -24.01
CA ILE A 305 15.14 -2.67 -23.71
C ILE A 305 15.59 -1.65 -24.77
N SER A 306 16.89 -1.60 -25.06
CA SER A 306 17.45 -0.75 -26.11
C SER A 306 16.83 -1.07 -27.48
N GLN A 307 16.60 -2.34 -27.81
CA GLN A 307 15.92 -2.78 -29.04
C GLN A 307 14.46 -2.32 -29.09
N ALA A 308 13.74 -2.36 -27.97
CA ALA A 308 12.36 -1.87 -27.88
C ALA A 308 12.29 -0.34 -28.08
N ILE A 309 13.17 0.42 -27.44
CA ILE A 309 13.25 1.89 -27.57
C ILE A 309 13.66 2.28 -28.98
N GLN A 310 14.62 1.58 -29.59
CA GLN A 310 15.03 1.83 -30.97
C GLN A 310 13.86 1.66 -31.96
N ARG A 311 12.99 0.67 -31.73
CA ARG A 311 11.86 0.37 -32.62
C ARG A 311 10.63 1.24 -32.38
N GLN A 312 10.41 1.64 -31.14
CA GLN A 312 9.15 2.26 -30.70
C GLN A 312 9.33 3.70 -30.20
N GLY A 313 10.55 4.23 -30.19
CA GLY A 313 10.87 5.58 -29.71
C GLY A 313 10.45 5.79 -28.26
N ALA A 314 9.86 6.96 -27.99
CA ALA A 314 9.32 7.36 -26.70
C ALA A 314 8.27 6.38 -26.16
N ALA A 315 7.51 5.70 -27.02
CA ALA A 315 6.54 4.68 -26.58
C ALA A 315 7.25 3.44 -26.00
N GLY A 316 8.37 3.02 -26.59
CA GLY A 316 9.19 1.93 -26.06
C GLY A 316 9.84 2.31 -24.73
N LEU A 317 10.27 3.57 -24.58
CA LEU A 317 10.81 4.08 -23.33
C LEU A 317 9.75 4.11 -22.22
N ALA A 318 8.55 4.59 -22.53
CA ALA A 318 7.41 4.60 -21.61
C ALA A 318 7.01 3.18 -21.18
N ALA A 319 6.98 2.21 -22.11
CA ALA A 319 6.64 0.83 -21.83
C ALA A 319 7.61 0.14 -20.86
N VAL A 320 8.91 0.46 -20.93
CA VAL A 320 9.93 -0.13 -20.06
C VAL A 320 10.00 0.56 -18.69
N THR A 321 9.86 1.89 -18.67
CA THR A 321 10.05 2.68 -17.44
C THR A 321 8.78 2.87 -16.62
N GLY A 322 7.60 2.63 -17.22
CA GLY A 322 6.31 3.00 -16.64
C GLY A 322 6.12 4.52 -16.48
N ALA A 323 7.06 5.33 -16.97
CA ALA A 323 7.07 6.78 -16.81
C ALA A 323 6.39 7.47 -17.99
N HIS A 324 5.64 8.54 -17.70
CA HIS A 324 5.11 9.43 -18.73
C HIS A 324 6.23 10.23 -19.38
N VAL A 325 6.29 10.20 -20.71
CA VAL A 325 7.24 10.99 -21.50
C VAL A 325 6.60 12.31 -21.87
N ASN A 326 6.99 13.37 -21.17
CA ASN A 326 6.39 14.72 -21.25
C ASN A 326 6.49 15.36 -22.65
N ASN A 327 7.52 15.03 -23.43
CA ASN A 327 7.67 15.51 -24.80
C ASN A 327 8.15 14.38 -25.73
N PRO A 328 7.24 13.49 -26.18
CA PRO A 328 7.61 12.31 -26.96
C PRO A 328 8.25 12.70 -28.29
N VAL A 329 7.80 13.81 -28.90
CA VAL A 329 8.31 14.38 -30.15
C VAL A 329 9.79 14.79 -30.04
N LEU A 330 10.18 15.43 -28.93
CA LEU A 330 11.56 15.84 -28.68
C LEU A 330 12.45 14.62 -28.38
N VAL A 331 11.94 13.67 -27.61
CA VAL A 331 12.63 12.42 -27.29
C VAL A 331 12.87 11.61 -28.57
N ASP A 332 11.84 11.44 -29.41
CA ASP A 332 11.96 10.73 -30.69
C ASP A 332 12.94 11.42 -31.64
N LEU A 333 12.93 12.75 -31.70
CA LEU A 333 13.92 13.51 -32.47
C LEU A 333 15.35 13.24 -31.95
N GLN A 334 15.56 13.18 -30.64
CA GLN A 334 16.87 12.89 -30.06
C GLN A 334 17.31 11.45 -30.31
N LEU A 335 16.42 10.47 -30.14
CA LEU A 335 16.68 9.06 -30.43
C LEU A 335 16.97 8.83 -31.93
N SER A 336 16.39 9.64 -32.83
CA SER A 336 16.65 9.57 -34.27
C SER A 336 18.05 10.07 -34.67
N LEU A 337 18.70 10.87 -33.81
CA LEU A 337 20.05 11.39 -34.04
C LEU A 337 21.14 10.41 -33.62
N ALA A 338 20.81 9.41 -32.80
CA ALA A 338 21.75 8.39 -32.36
C ALA A 338 22.02 7.35 -33.45
N ASP A 339 23.29 6.98 -33.62
CA ASP A 339 23.67 5.75 -34.30
C ASP A 339 23.47 4.56 -33.36
N TRP A 340 22.36 3.86 -33.53
CA TRP A 340 21.99 2.72 -32.70
C TRP A 340 22.97 1.56 -32.78
N ASN A 341 23.69 1.39 -33.89
CA ASN A 341 24.73 0.36 -33.98
C ASN A 341 25.84 0.64 -32.95
N GLU A 342 26.20 1.91 -32.79
CA GLU A 342 27.18 2.35 -31.80
C GLU A 342 26.62 2.30 -30.37
N VAL A 343 25.35 2.63 -30.16
CA VAL A 343 24.67 2.49 -28.85
C VAL A 343 24.76 1.04 -28.34
N PHE A 344 24.39 0.07 -29.18
CA PHE A 344 24.44 -1.35 -28.81
C PHE A 344 25.86 -1.84 -28.57
N ARG A 345 26.84 -1.39 -29.36
CA ARG A 345 28.25 -1.75 -29.19
C ARG A 345 28.78 -1.24 -27.85
N LEU A 346 28.58 0.05 -27.55
CA LEU A 346 28.99 0.68 -26.30
C LEU A 346 28.32 0.00 -25.09
N GLN A 347 27.02 -0.26 -25.16
CA GLN A 347 26.31 -0.97 -24.09
C GLN A 347 26.86 -2.39 -23.87
N ASN A 348 27.13 -3.13 -24.94
CA ASN A 348 27.74 -4.47 -24.85
C ASN A 348 29.15 -4.42 -24.24
N ASP A 349 30.00 -3.48 -24.66
CA ASP A 349 31.35 -3.31 -24.13
C ASP A 349 31.34 -3.02 -22.61
N ARG A 350 30.33 -2.28 -22.11
CA ARG A 350 30.19 -2.03 -20.66
C ARG A 350 29.87 -3.29 -19.88
N PHE A 351 29.02 -4.18 -20.42
CA PHE A 351 28.76 -5.48 -19.81
C PHE A 351 30.01 -6.36 -19.84
N ASP A 352 30.77 -6.36 -20.94
CA ASP A 352 32.05 -7.08 -21.01
C ASP A 352 33.03 -6.58 -19.94
N HIS A 353 33.16 -5.26 -19.78
CA HIS A 353 34.00 -4.68 -18.73
C HIS A 353 33.55 -5.09 -17.33
N LEU A 354 32.24 -5.06 -17.05
CA LEU A 354 31.70 -5.47 -15.76
C LEU A 354 31.93 -6.97 -15.49
N VAL A 355 31.80 -7.82 -16.51
CA VAL A 355 32.10 -9.25 -16.43
C VAL A 355 33.59 -9.48 -16.12
N GLU A 356 34.51 -8.71 -16.73
CA GLU A 356 35.93 -8.78 -16.40
C GLU A 356 36.23 -8.32 -14.96
N ILE A 357 35.56 -7.26 -14.49
CA ILE A 357 35.65 -6.82 -13.08
C ILE A 357 35.19 -7.96 -12.15
N LEU A 358 34.09 -8.63 -12.46
CA LEU A 358 33.58 -9.75 -11.65
C LEU A 358 34.50 -10.98 -11.63
N LYS A 359 35.36 -11.15 -12.64
CA LYS A 359 36.37 -12.22 -12.69
C LYS A 359 37.62 -11.95 -11.85
N ILE A 360 37.81 -10.73 -11.34
CA ILE A 360 38.91 -10.41 -10.43
C ILE A 360 38.77 -11.25 -9.16
N GLU A 361 39.74 -12.10 -8.85
CA GLU A 361 39.68 -13.01 -7.69
C GLU A 361 39.75 -12.26 -6.35
N ASP A 362 40.63 -11.27 -6.23
CA ASP A 362 40.84 -10.46 -5.02
C ASP A 362 39.63 -9.52 -4.78
N PRO A 363 38.86 -9.70 -3.69
CA PRO A 363 37.71 -8.85 -3.40
C PRO A 363 38.04 -7.37 -3.22
N ARG A 364 39.23 -7.02 -2.73
CA ARG A 364 39.63 -5.61 -2.56
C ARG A 364 39.86 -4.95 -3.89
N GLN A 365 40.58 -5.63 -4.78
CA GLN A 365 40.83 -5.14 -6.14
C GLN A 365 39.53 -5.06 -6.94
N ARG A 366 38.65 -6.06 -6.79
CA ARG A 366 37.34 -6.06 -7.42
C ARG A 366 36.47 -4.90 -6.95
N ARG A 367 36.35 -4.64 -5.65
CA ARG A 367 35.61 -3.48 -5.12
C ARG A 367 36.18 -2.16 -5.64
N ALA A 368 37.51 -2.01 -5.61
CA ALA A 368 38.15 -0.83 -6.16
C ALA A 368 37.83 -0.64 -7.66
N ALA A 369 37.82 -1.72 -8.45
CA ALA A 369 37.46 -1.68 -9.86
C ALA A 369 35.96 -1.38 -10.09
N VAL A 370 35.06 -1.92 -9.26
CA VAL A 370 33.62 -1.60 -9.27
C VAL A 370 33.39 -0.12 -8.93
N ASP A 371 34.07 0.39 -7.90
CA ASP A 371 33.99 1.80 -7.50
C ASP A 371 34.57 2.71 -8.58
N GLU A 372 35.71 2.35 -9.18
CA GLU A 372 36.30 3.07 -10.30
C GLU A 372 35.32 3.12 -11.48
N PHE A 373 34.73 1.98 -11.86
CA PHE A 373 33.73 1.90 -12.91
C PHE A 373 32.49 2.78 -12.60
N ARG A 374 31.99 2.75 -11.34
CA ARG A 374 30.90 3.61 -10.88
C ARG A 374 31.28 5.10 -10.95
N GLN A 375 32.47 5.48 -10.53
CA GLN A 375 32.95 6.87 -10.58
C GLN A 375 33.13 7.35 -12.01
N GLN A 376 33.70 6.52 -12.89
CA GLN A 376 33.81 6.80 -14.32
C GLN A 376 32.43 7.08 -14.91
N MET A 377 31.43 6.23 -14.63
CA MET A 377 30.04 6.43 -15.08
C MET A 377 29.44 7.76 -14.57
N ILE A 378 29.61 8.07 -13.28
CA ILE A 378 29.11 9.31 -12.68
C ILE A 378 29.77 10.53 -13.34
N GLU A 379 31.06 10.45 -13.65
CA GLU A 379 31.80 11.52 -14.29
C GLU A 379 31.42 11.66 -15.78
N GLU A 380 31.20 10.56 -16.51
CA GLU A 380 30.65 10.59 -17.87
C GLU A 380 29.26 11.21 -17.92
N LEU A 381 28.38 10.85 -16.98
CA LEU A 381 27.05 11.45 -16.83
C LEU A 381 27.14 12.95 -16.52
N ARG A 382 28.03 13.34 -15.59
CA ARG A 382 28.26 14.76 -15.27
C ARG A 382 28.75 15.54 -16.48
N ASN A 383 29.72 14.99 -17.22
CA ASN A 383 30.29 15.63 -18.41
C ASN A 383 29.29 15.73 -19.56
N ALA A 384 28.35 14.78 -19.66
CA ALA A 384 27.22 14.85 -20.59
C ALA A 384 26.10 15.81 -20.12
N GLY A 385 26.26 16.47 -18.98
CA GLY A 385 25.32 17.49 -18.47
C GLY A 385 24.15 16.92 -17.67
N PHE A 386 24.20 15.64 -17.29
CA PHE A 386 23.21 15.02 -16.41
C PHE A 386 23.45 15.45 -14.96
N SER A 387 22.41 15.87 -14.23
CA SER A 387 22.50 16.23 -12.81
C SER A 387 22.40 14.99 -11.91
N ARG A 388 22.87 15.08 -10.65
CA ARG A 388 22.73 14.00 -9.63
C ARG A 388 21.28 13.73 -9.18
N SER A 389 20.30 14.50 -9.68
CA SER A 389 18.88 14.28 -9.35
C SER A 389 18.27 13.24 -10.29
N GLY A 390 17.69 12.18 -9.71
CA GLY A 390 17.37 10.91 -10.37
C GLY A 390 16.63 10.96 -11.72
N PHE A 391 16.72 9.83 -12.42
CA PHE A 391 16.21 9.51 -13.76
C PHE A 391 14.80 10.04 -14.15
N LEU A 392 13.90 10.29 -13.20
CA LEU A 392 12.51 10.73 -13.42
C LEU A 392 12.30 12.27 -13.48
N GLY A 393 13.37 13.06 -13.33
CA GLY A 393 13.32 14.52 -13.32
C GLY A 393 13.76 15.21 -14.61
N MET A 394 14.22 14.48 -15.62
CA MET A 394 14.92 15.09 -16.76
C MET A 394 14.04 15.20 -18.00
N THR A 395 13.49 16.38 -18.23
CA THR A 395 13.46 16.90 -19.60
C THR A 395 14.90 16.90 -20.12
N PHE A 396 15.20 16.17 -21.20
CA PHE A 396 16.48 16.20 -21.91
C PHE A 396 16.84 17.65 -22.29
N SER A 397 17.49 18.38 -21.39
CA SER A 397 17.94 19.74 -21.65
C SER A 397 19.25 19.68 -22.41
N LEU A 398 19.18 19.86 -23.72
CA LEU A 398 20.31 20.18 -24.58
C LEU A 398 20.91 21.53 -24.16
N ARG A 399 21.67 21.56 -23.07
CA ARG A 399 22.62 22.65 -22.84
C ARG A 399 23.85 22.38 -23.71
N SER A 400 23.79 22.93 -24.91
CA SER A 400 24.92 23.42 -25.72
C SER A 400 26.16 22.52 -25.80
N GLY A 401 26.35 21.81 -26.92
CA GLY A 401 27.70 21.36 -27.26
C GLY A 401 27.87 20.42 -28.44
N SER A 402 27.07 19.36 -28.57
CA SER A 402 27.42 18.30 -29.52
C SER A 402 26.20 17.50 -29.97
N LEU A 403 25.62 17.86 -31.12
CA LEU A 403 24.86 16.92 -31.96
C LEU A 403 25.75 15.73 -32.43
N PHE A 404 27.06 15.79 -32.19
CA PHE A 404 28.06 14.80 -32.57
C PHE A 404 28.18 13.61 -31.59
N ASP A 405 27.69 13.71 -30.34
CA ASP A 405 27.79 12.67 -29.31
C ASP A 405 26.43 12.01 -28.96
N ALA A 406 25.44 12.11 -29.84
CA ALA A 406 24.08 11.63 -29.59
C ALA A 406 24.01 10.15 -29.18
N SER A 407 24.77 9.26 -29.85
CA SER A 407 24.84 7.83 -29.50
C SER A 407 25.35 7.60 -28.08
N ARG A 408 26.42 8.32 -27.69
CA ARG A 408 27.02 8.18 -26.36
C ARG A 408 26.08 8.66 -25.26
N ASN A 409 25.36 9.75 -25.49
CA ASN A 409 24.39 10.27 -24.53
C ASN A 409 23.16 9.36 -24.37
N VAL A 410 22.67 8.79 -25.46
CA VAL A 410 21.58 7.79 -25.42
C VAL A 410 22.05 6.54 -24.67
N GLU A 411 23.24 6.04 -24.97
CA GLU A 411 23.79 4.87 -24.27
C GLU A 411 23.98 5.13 -22.76
N LEU A 412 24.59 6.25 -22.38
CA LEU A 412 24.78 6.63 -20.98
C LEU A 412 23.46 6.72 -20.21
N ALA A 413 22.43 7.30 -20.84
CA ALA A 413 21.10 7.36 -20.24
C ALA A 413 20.52 5.96 -20.01
N LEU A 414 20.61 5.07 -21.00
CA LEU A 414 20.09 3.70 -20.89
C LEU A 414 20.85 2.85 -19.85
N THR A 415 22.18 2.94 -19.83
CA THR A 415 23.01 2.22 -18.86
C THR A 415 22.78 2.73 -17.43
N SER A 416 22.51 4.03 -17.24
CA SER A 416 22.23 4.60 -15.92
C SER A 416 20.96 4.05 -15.23
N ILE A 417 20.02 3.49 -16.01
CA ILE A 417 18.81 2.83 -15.49
C ILE A 417 19.14 1.47 -14.86
N MET A 418 19.97 0.70 -15.55
CA MET A 418 20.15 -0.74 -15.27
C MET A 418 21.30 -1.00 -14.28
N LEU A 419 22.30 -0.11 -14.28
CA LEU A 419 23.57 -0.38 -13.63
C LEU A 419 23.62 -0.14 -12.10
N PRO A 420 22.88 0.82 -11.50
CA PRO A 420 22.93 1.01 -10.04
C PRO A 420 22.49 -0.22 -9.24
N THR A 421 21.36 -0.82 -9.62
CA THR A 421 20.83 -2.04 -8.99
C THR A 421 21.77 -3.23 -9.18
N SER A 422 22.36 -3.31 -10.37
CA SER A 422 23.39 -4.28 -10.71
C SER A 422 24.60 -4.18 -9.79
N VAL A 423 25.17 -2.99 -9.62
CA VAL A 423 26.34 -2.79 -8.75
C VAL A 423 26.01 -3.06 -7.28
N ALA A 424 24.84 -2.61 -6.80
CA ALA A 424 24.38 -2.89 -5.45
C ALA A 424 24.27 -4.40 -5.17
N ALA A 425 23.92 -5.20 -6.17
CA ALA A 425 23.87 -6.65 -6.03
C ALA A 425 25.25 -7.30 -5.87
N ILE A 426 26.28 -6.75 -6.52
CA ILE A 426 27.67 -7.22 -6.35
C ILE A 426 28.10 -7.03 -4.89
N GLU A 427 27.88 -5.84 -4.34
CA GLU A 427 28.16 -5.53 -2.93
C GLU A 427 27.40 -6.48 -1.99
N ARG A 428 26.14 -6.81 -2.33
CA ARG A 428 25.30 -7.73 -1.56
C ARG A 428 25.86 -9.16 -1.53
N VAL A 429 26.35 -9.65 -2.67
CA VAL A 429 26.97 -10.98 -2.78
C VAL A 429 28.25 -11.04 -1.95
N GLU A 430 29.09 -10.01 -2.01
CA GLU A 430 30.30 -9.95 -1.18
C GLU A 430 29.99 -9.92 0.32
N GLN A 431 28.95 -9.19 0.72
CA GLN A 431 28.46 -9.19 2.10
C GLN A 431 28.01 -10.59 2.53
N SER A 432 27.34 -11.33 1.65
CA SER A 432 26.90 -12.71 1.91
C SER A 432 28.09 -13.67 2.05
N LEU A 433 29.13 -13.52 1.24
CA LEU A 433 30.39 -14.26 1.36
C LEU A 433 31.08 -14.03 2.71
N MET A 434 31.13 -12.78 3.18
CA MET A 434 31.66 -12.48 4.51
C MET A 434 30.79 -13.10 5.60
N THR A 435 29.46 -12.99 5.46
CA THR A 435 28.48 -13.58 6.38
C THR A 435 28.67 -15.10 6.50
N ARG A 436 28.94 -15.81 5.40
CA ARG A 436 29.26 -17.24 5.40
C ARG A 436 30.49 -17.56 6.26
N LYS A 437 31.56 -16.76 6.15
CA LYS A 437 32.77 -16.91 6.98
C LYS A 437 32.51 -16.54 8.45
N ALA A 438 31.62 -15.59 8.70
CA ALA A 438 31.21 -15.23 10.06
C ALA A 438 30.48 -16.41 10.75
N ILE A 439 29.63 -17.14 10.02
CA ILE A 439 28.98 -18.36 10.52
C ILE A 439 29.99 -19.49 10.78
N GLU A 440 30.97 -19.69 9.90
CA GLU A 440 32.07 -20.65 10.15
C GLU A 440 32.87 -20.28 11.39
N THR A 441 33.11 -18.99 11.60
CA THR A 441 33.75 -18.46 12.82
C THR A 441 32.88 -18.72 14.05
N CYS A 442 31.55 -18.57 13.95
CA CYS A 442 30.62 -18.90 15.04
C CYS A 442 30.63 -20.39 15.38
N ILE A 443 30.70 -21.27 14.37
CA ILE A 443 30.86 -22.73 14.55
C ILE A 443 32.18 -23.02 15.28
N ALA A 444 33.28 -22.40 14.86
CA ALA A 444 34.59 -22.54 15.51
C ALA A 444 34.58 -22.05 16.98
N ILE A 445 33.96 -20.90 17.24
CA ILE A 445 33.76 -20.38 18.61
C ILE A 445 33.01 -21.41 19.46
N ARG A 446 31.93 -21.98 18.92
CA ARG A 446 31.13 -23.00 19.64
C ARG A 446 31.92 -24.28 19.87
N GLN A 447 32.66 -24.76 18.87
CA GLN A 447 33.50 -25.95 18.97
C GLN A 447 34.58 -25.77 20.05
N TYR A 448 35.30 -24.64 20.03
CA TYR A 448 36.26 -24.28 21.06
C TYR A 448 35.63 -24.25 22.45
N GLN A 449 34.44 -23.66 22.59
CA GLN A 449 33.73 -23.58 23.86
C GLN A 449 33.36 -24.96 24.40
N MET A 450 33.01 -25.92 23.54
CA MET A 450 32.67 -27.28 23.95
C MET A 450 33.90 -28.05 24.44
N GLU A 451 35.05 -27.86 23.80
CA GLU A 451 36.31 -28.52 24.16
C GLU A 451 36.94 -27.91 25.43
N ASN A 452 36.89 -26.58 25.57
CA ASN A 452 37.58 -25.85 26.65
C ASN A 452 36.66 -25.43 27.80
N ARG A 453 35.34 -25.63 27.66
CA ARG A 453 34.29 -25.19 28.60
C ARG A 453 34.26 -23.68 28.86
N ALA A 454 34.85 -22.89 27.96
CA ALA A 454 34.88 -21.44 28.01
C ALA A 454 34.91 -20.86 26.60
N TYR A 455 34.23 -19.73 26.38
CA TYR A 455 34.35 -18.99 25.12
C TYR A 455 35.78 -18.43 24.96
N PRO A 456 36.32 -18.34 23.73
CA PRO A 456 37.70 -17.91 23.50
C PRO A 456 37.91 -16.46 23.96
N GLU A 457 39.10 -16.14 24.47
CA GLU A 457 39.41 -14.76 24.90
C GLU A 457 39.43 -13.78 23.72
N ASN A 458 39.84 -14.26 22.54
CA ASN A 458 39.90 -13.53 21.29
C ASN A 458 39.86 -14.51 20.10
N LEU A 459 39.73 -14.00 18.88
CA LEU A 459 39.62 -14.87 17.69
C LEU A 459 40.95 -15.52 17.30
N GLU A 460 42.09 -14.98 17.72
CA GLU A 460 43.43 -15.50 17.39
C GLU A 460 43.64 -16.92 17.95
N VAL A 461 43.04 -17.24 19.09
CA VAL A 461 43.10 -18.58 19.71
C VAL A 461 42.45 -19.65 18.82
N LEU A 462 41.53 -19.26 17.93
CA LEU A 462 40.86 -20.21 17.03
C LEU A 462 41.73 -20.55 15.80
N VAL A 463 42.73 -19.72 15.49
CA VAL A 463 43.56 -19.89 14.28
C VAL A 463 44.49 -21.09 14.44
N GLY A 464 44.50 -21.98 13.44
CA GLY A 464 45.24 -23.24 13.45
C GLY A 464 44.32 -24.42 13.67
N ASP A 465 43.83 -24.59 14.90
CA ASP A 465 43.05 -25.78 15.30
C ASP A 465 41.59 -25.73 14.81
N PHE A 466 40.98 -24.53 14.71
CA PHE A 466 39.56 -24.37 14.37
C PHE A 466 39.32 -23.53 13.11
N LEU A 467 40.16 -22.51 12.86
CA LEU A 467 40.05 -21.59 11.73
C LEU A 467 41.38 -21.48 10.99
N GLN A 468 41.31 -21.33 9.66
CA GLN A 468 42.51 -21.05 8.87
C GLN A 468 43.02 -19.62 9.09
N SER A 469 42.11 -18.66 9.14
CA SER A 469 42.40 -17.24 9.41
C SER A 469 41.14 -16.53 9.91
N ILE A 470 41.32 -15.38 10.55
CA ILE A 470 40.20 -14.53 10.97
C ILE A 470 39.65 -13.82 9.72
N PRO A 471 38.34 -13.92 9.43
CA PRO A 471 37.75 -13.22 8.30
C PRO A 471 37.77 -11.70 8.52
N ASN A 472 38.02 -10.96 7.44
CA ASN A 472 37.90 -9.51 7.44
C ASN A 472 36.45 -9.09 7.20
N ASP A 473 36.05 -8.06 7.92
CA ASP A 473 34.93 -7.20 7.62
C ASP A 473 35.16 -6.49 6.28
N ILE A 474 34.21 -6.62 5.35
CA ILE A 474 34.33 -6.05 4.01
C ILE A 474 34.08 -4.54 3.97
N LYS A 475 33.43 -3.97 4.99
CA LYS A 475 33.09 -2.54 5.04
C LYS A 475 34.26 -1.68 5.49
N VAL A 476 35.02 -2.17 6.48
CA VAL A 476 36.17 -1.44 7.05
C VAL A 476 37.52 -2.07 6.71
N ASP A 477 37.54 -3.21 6.01
CA ASP A 477 38.73 -3.97 5.61
C ASP A 477 39.67 -4.36 6.77
N GLN A 478 39.07 -4.68 7.90
CA GLN A 478 39.74 -5.12 9.14
C GLN A 478 39.14 -6.43 9.62
N PRO A 479 39.80 -7.21 10.51
CA PRO A 479 39.20 -8.40 11.11
C PRO A 479 37.81 -8.13 11.71
N LEU A 480 36.90 -9.10 11.57
CA LEU A 480 35.60 -9.04 12.22
C LEU A 480 35.74 -8.76 13.71
N ARG A 481 34.80 -8.00 14.26
CA ARG A 481 34.82 -7.62 15.66
C ARG A 481 34.32 -8.77 16.51
N TYR A 482 34.99 -8.98 17.64
CA TYR A 482 34.68 -10.03 18.58
C TYR A 482 34.63 -9.49 20.00
N ARG A 483 33.64 -9.95 20.76
CA ARG A 483 33.52 -9.69 22.19
C ARG A 483 33.12 -10.96 22.91
N LYS A 484 33.97 -11.40 23.83
CA LYS A 484 33.62 -12.46 24.79
C LYS A 484 32.59 -11.93 25.78
N LEU A 485 31.56 -12.74 26.04
CA LEU A 485 30.55 -12.52 27.06
C LEU A 485 30.75 -13.56 28.18
N GLU A 486 30.09 -13.40 29.33
CA GLU A 486 30.18 -14.39 30.43
C GLU A 486 29.49 -15.71 30.03
N LYS A 487 28.37 -15.60 29.33
CA LYS A 487 27.45 -16.68 28.94
C LYS A 487 27.37 -16.84 27.42
N GLY A 488 28.24 -16.18 26.67
CA GLY A 488 28.21 -16.17 25.21
C GLY A 488 29.45 -15.57 24.55
N ALA A 489 29.33 -15.34 23.25
CA ALA A 489 30.29 -14.63 22.43
C ALA A 489 29.55 -13.86 21.34
N LEU A 490 30.01 -12.66 21.07
CA LEU A 490 29.45 -11.76 20.06
C LEU A 490 30.47 -11.57 18.95
N LEU A 491 30.10 -11.94 17.73
CA LEU A 491 30.84 -11.63 16.52
C LEU A 491 30.01 -10.62 15.72
N TYR A 492 30.61 -9.56 15.19
CA TYR A 492 29.85 -8.60 14.40
C TYR A 492 30.69 -7.91 13.32
N SER A 493 29.98 -7.42 12.31
CA SER A 493 30.50 -6.57 11.24
C SER A 493 29.98 -5.15 11.41
N VAL A 494 30.85 -4.17 11.21
CA VAL A 494 30.50 -2.75 11.25
C VAL A 494 29.53 -2.45 10.11
N GLY A 495 28.43 -1.80 10.44
CA GLY A 495 27.38 -1.51 9.47
C GLY A 495 27.77 -0.49 8.38
N PRO A 496 26.91 -0.28 7.38
CA PRO A 496 27.05 0.76 6.34
C PRO A 496 27.54 2.16 6.79
N SER A 497 27.26 2.56 8.02
CA SER A 497 27.68 3.83 8.64
C SER A 497 29.18 3.93 8.86
N GLY A 498 29.87 2.79 8.90
CA GLY A 498 31.29 2.70 9.27
C GLY A 498 31.56 3.02 10.74
N THR A 499 30.53 3.23 11.56
CA THR A 499 30.64 3.54 12.98
C THR A 499 30.47 2.27 13.79
N ASP A 500 31.56 1.78 14.40
CA ASP A 500 31.53 0.63 15.30
C ASP A 500 30.80 1.02 16.59
N ASN A 501 29.62 0.44 16.80
CA ASN A 501 28.83 0.72 17.99
C ASN A 501 28.99 -0.36 19.07
N GLY A 502 29.86 -1.35 18.87
CA GLY A 502 30.05 -2.46 19.81
C GLY A 502 29.12 -3.65 19.57
N GLY A 503 28.61 -3.82 18.34
CA GLY A 503 27.75 -4.95 17.97
C GLY A 503 26.32 -4.81 18.52
N TRP A 504 25.76 -3.62 18.45
CA TRP A 504 24.35 -3.34 18.69
C TRP A 504 23.62 -3.16 17.36
N PHE A 505 22.49 -3.85 17.21
CA PHE A 505 21.61 -3.71 16.06
C PHE A 505 20.27 -3.12 16.54
N TYR A 506 19.84 -1.99 15.97
CA TYR A 506 18.50 -1.44 16.19
C TYR A 506 17.79 -1.24 14.84
N PRO A 507 16.57 -1.75 14.66
CA PRO A 507 15.86 -1.57 13.41
C PRO A 507 15.48 -0.09 13.20
N SER A 508 16.05 0.48 12.13
CA SER A 508 15.43 1.43 11.18
C SER A 508 15.43 2.94 11.40
N TRP A 509 15.81 3.51 12.55
CA TRP A 509 15.76 4.98 12.72
C TRP A 509 17.06 5.68 13.15
N ASP A 510 18.08 4.95 13.58
CA ASP A 510 19.40 5.50 13.89
C ASP A 510 20.45 4.91 12.94
N PRO A 511 20.91 5.68 11.91
CA PRO A 511 21.94 5.23 10.98
C PRO A 511 23.25 4.84 11.67
N SER A 512 23.51 5.28 12.90
CA SER A 512 24.70 4.89 13.66
C SER A 512 24.59 3.51 14.32
N ARG A 513 23.45 2.82 14.16
CA ARG A 513 23.17 1.53 14.82
C ARG A 513 22.88 0.36 13.89
N ASP A 514 23.79 0.15 12.96
CA ASP A 514 23.62 -0.73 11.79
C ASP A 514 24.57 -1.94 11.74
N ASP A 515 25.29 -2.22 12.82
CA ASP A 515 26.17 -3.39 12.95
C ASP A 515 25.40 -4.70 12.72
N ARG A 516 25.99 -5.60 11.94
CA ARG A 516 25.46 -6.96 11.71
C ARG A 516 26.01 -7.91 12.75
N VAL A 517 25.11 -8.45 13.57
CA VAL A 517 25.47 -9.18 14.80
C VAL A 517 25.20 -10.68 14.69
N PHE A 518 26.16 -11.47 15.16
CA PHE A 518 26.09 -12.93 15.28
C PHE A 518 26.39 -13.30 16.74
N LEU A 519 25.35 -13.76 17.45
CA LEU A 519 25.45 -14.15 18.86
C LEU A 519 25.56 -15.68 18.97
N VAL A 520 26.53 -16.17 19.75
CA VAL A 520 26.64 -17.57 20.14
C VAL A 520 26.57 -17.67 21.67
N GLY A 521 25.55 -18.33 22.20
CA GLY A 521 25.23 -18.37 23.63
C GLY A 521 24.22 -17.30 24.03
N LYS A 522 24.33 -16.76 25.24
CA LYS A 522 23.42 -15.71 25.74
C LYS A 522 24.08 -14.34 25.67
N ASP A 523 23.29 -13.34 25.31
CA ASP A 523 23.66 -11.93 25.45
C ASP A 523 23.46 -11.53 26.92
N ASP A 524 24.56 -11.33 27.65
CA ASP A 524 24.56 -10.89 29.04
C ASP A 524 25.13 -9.47 29.20
N ARG A 525 25.30 -8.76 28.08
CA ARG A 525 25.71 -7.36 28.12
C ARG A 525 24.69 -6.59 28.95
N THR A 526 25.21 -5.70 29.78
CA THR A 526 24.40 -4.68 30.43
C THR A 526 24.37 -3.43 29.57
N ASP A 527 23.33 -2.62 29.74
CA ASP A 527 23.30 -1.27 29.20
C ASP A 527 24.42 -0.40 29.82
N VAL A 528 24.53 0.86 29.34
CA VAL A 528 25.52 1.84 29.83
C VAL A 528 25.38 2.20 31.32
N LEU A 529 24.31 1.77 31.97
CA LEU A 529 24.01 1.99 33.39
C LEU A 529 24.21 0.74 34.24
N GLY A 530 24.64 -0.38 33.65
CA GLY A 530 24.84 -1.66 34.35
C GLY A 530 23.56 -2.47 34.55
N ASN A 531 22.45 -2.11 33.91
CA ASN A 531 21.22 -2.90 33.96
C ASN A 531 21.27 -4.05 32.94
N PRO A 532 20.70 -5.23 33.25
CA PRO A 532 20.47 -6.26 32.26
C PRO A 532 19.63 -5.69 31.10
N VAL A 533 20.01 -5.99 29.87
CA VAL A 533 19.22 -5.59 28.69
C VAL A 533 17.89 -6.35 28.74
N GLU A 534 16.80 -5.62 28.96
CA GLU A 534 15.45 -6.16 28.99
C GLU A 534 15.01 -6.46 27.55
N ARG A 535 15.35 -7.65 27.04
CA ARG A 535 14.81 -8.16 25.77
C ARG A 535 13.53 -8.92 26.05
N THR A 536 12.40 -8.34 25.67
CA THR A 536 11.09 -8.99 25.75
C THR A 536 10.81 -9.80 24.48
N LEU A 537 10.08 -10.91 24.65
CA LEU A 537 9.56 -11.76 23.55
C LEU A 537 8.11 -11.40 23.20
N LEU A 538 7.62 -10.26 23.70
CA LEU A 538 6.28 -9.79 23.35
C LEU A 538 6.20 -9.46 21.86
N PRO A 539 5.04 -9.65 21.22
CA PRO A 539 4.83 -9.18 19.85
C PRO A 539 4.90 -7.65 19.79
N GLY A 540 4.92 -7.09 18.57
CA GLY A 540 4.93 -5.65 18.36
C GLY A 540 6.32 -5.05 18.15
N GLU A 541 6.34 -3.76 17.80
CA GLU A 541 7.56 -3.01 17.56
C GLU A 541 8.13 -2.48 18.87
N HIS A 542 9.40 -2.81 19.11
CA HIS A 542 10.12 -2.43 20.31
C HIS A 542 11.04 -1.24 20.07
N TYR A 543 10.88 -0.21 20.89
CA TYR A 543 11.69 0.99 20.82
C TYR A 543 12.45 1.18 22.12
N TYR A 544 13.77 1.21 21.96
CA TYR A 544 14.73 1.40 23.04
C TYR A 544 15.30 2.80 22.93
N ASN A 545 15.52 3.44 24.08
CA ASN A 545 16.15 4.76 24.10
C ASN A 545 17.64 4.69 23.72
N GLU A 546 18.30 5.85 23.67
CA GLU A 546 19.74 5.96 23.37
C GLU A 546 20.63 5.11 24.29
N ARG A 547 20.13 4.71 25.46
CA ARG A 547 20.84 3.91 26.45
C ARG A 547 20.52 2.42 26.36
N GLY A 548 19.63 1.99 25.47
CA GLY A 548 19.24 0.59 25.28
C GLY A 548 18.20 0.08 26.26
N LYS A 549 17.50 0.97 26.99
CA LYS A 549 16.36 0.61 27.84
C LYS A 549 15.08 0.62 27.01
N LEU A 550 14.26 -0.43 27.15
CA LEU A 550 12.95 -0.50 26.51
C LEU A 550 12.03 0.56 27.12
N GLU A 551 11.52 1.47 26.29
CA GLU A 551 10.66 2.57 26.74
C GLU A 551 9.32 2.60 26.03
N LEU A 552 9.24 2.05 24.81
CA LEU A 552 8.01 1.98 24.04
C LEU A 552 7.84 0.62 23.39
N ILE A 553 6.61 0.11 23.44
CA ILE A 553 6.15 -1.00 22.62
C ILE A 553 4.91 -0.54 21.85
N SER A 554 4.87 -0.81 20.54
CA SER A 554 3.67 -0.62 19.73
C SER A 554 3.17 -1.96 19.21
N PHE A 555 1.93 -2.28 19.56
CA PHE A 555 1.16 -3.41 19.06
C PHE A 555 0.23 -2.98 17.92
N ALA A 556 0.40 -1.78 17.35
CA ALA A 556 -0.58 -1.20 16.44
C ALA A 556 -0.94 -2.15 15.27
N GLY A 557 -2.21 -2.54 15.19
CA GLY A 557 -2.74 -3.50 14.20
C GLY A 557 -2.43 -4.98 14.45
N GLY A 558 -1.91 -5.35 15.63
CA GLY A 558 -1.63 -6.73 16.04
C GLY A 558 -2.27 -7.08 17.39
N ASP A 559 -2.89 -8.26 17.49
CA ASP A 559 -3.52 -8.73 18.74
C ASP A 559 -2.46 -9.29 19.72
N ILE A 560 -2.74 -9.14 21.02
CA ILE A 560 -1.95 -9.67 22.14
C ILE A 560 -2.83 -10.61 22.98
N ASP A 561 -2.28 -11.74 23.43
CA ASP A 561 -3.04 -12.68 24.27
C ASP A 561 -2.92 -12.37 25.78
N GLY A 562 -3.76 -13.02 26.60
CA GLY A 562 -3.77 -12.77 28.04
C GLY A 562 -2.50 -13.18 28.80
N LEU A 563 -1.71 -14.13 28.29
CA LEU A 563 -0.42 -14.51 28.89
C LEU A 563 0.67 -13.48 28.56
N GLU A 564 0.63 -12.95 27.35
CA GLU A 564 1.47 -11.84 26.89
C GLU A 564 1.13 -10.56 27.64
N MET A 565 -0.16 -10.27 27.87
CA MET A 565 -0.61 -9.13 28.67
C MET A 565 -0.05 -9.18 30.11
N GLN A 566 0.00 -10.36 30.73
CA GLN A 566 0.62 -10.53 32.05
C GLN A 566 2.14 -10.30 32.05
N LYS A 567 2.83 -10.60 30.95
CA LYS A 567 4.27 -10.31 30.82
C LYS A 567 4.48 -8.82 30.58
N LEU A 568 3.65 -8.20 29.73
CA LEU A 568 3.67 -6.77 29.44
C LEU A 568 3.52 -5.94 30.71
N ALA A 569 2.56 -6.30 31.58
CA ALA A 569 2.31 -5.62 32.85
C ALA A 569 3.52 -5.63 33.82
N ARG A 570 4.53 -6.48 33.59
CA ARG A 570 5.76 -6.54 34.40
C ARG A 570 6.87 -5.61 33.89
N LEU A 571 6.73 -5.05 32.69
CA LEU A 571 7.71 -4.15 32.08
C LEU A 571 7.57 -2.72 32.64
N SER A 572 7.84 -2.58 33.94
CA SER A 572 7.73 -1.31 34.69
C SER A 572 8.62 -0.16 34.17
N SER A 573 9.54 -0.49 33.26
CA SER A 573 10.40 0.43 32.51
C SER A 573 9.66 1.23 31.44
N LEU A 574 8.50 0.74 30.97
CA LEU A 574 7.75 1.34 29.87
C LEU A 574 7.24 2.74 30.21
N ARG A 575 7.40 3.62 29.22
CA ARG A 575 6.99 5.02 29.24
C ARG A 575 5.87 5.27 28.26
N SER A 576 5.80 4.48 27.20
CA SER A 576 4.84 4.63 26.13
C SER A 576 4.35 3.26 25.66
N LEU A 577 3.05 3.16 25.37
CA LEU A 577 2.42 1.93 24.95
C LEU A 577 1.34 2.24 23.92
N ASP A 578 1.37 1.54 22.80
CA ASP A 578 0.46 1.78 21.68
C ASP A 578 -0.30 0.51 21.30
N PHE A 579 -1.61 0.57 21.43
CA PHE A 579 -2.58 -0.48 21.12
C PHE A 579 -3.55 -0.04 20.01
N THR A 580 -3.18 0.96 19.22
CA THR A 580 -4.03 1.49 18.14
C THR A 580 -4.49 0.36 17.21
N LEU A 581 -5.78 0.29 16.91
CA LEU A 581 -6.37 -0.73 16.02
C LEU A 581 -6.14 -2.17 16.49
N THR A 582 -6.19 -2.41 17.80
CA THR A 582 -6.13 -3.76 18.41
C THR A 582 -7.44 -4.11 19.11
N ARG A 583 -7.61 -5.38 19.47
CA ARG A 583 -8.79 -5.86 20.22
C ARG A 583 -8.63 -5.81 21.75
N ILE A 584 -7.81 -4.90 22.25
CA ILE A 584 -7.59 -4.78 23.71
C ILE A 584 -8.90 -4.46 24.44
N SER A 585 -9.17 -5.18 25.52
CA SER A 585 -10.39 -5.07 26.31
C SER A 585 -10.20 -4.29 27.62
N ASP A 586 -11.31 -3.97 28.29
CA ASP A 586 -11.28 -3.34 29.62
C ASP A 586 -10.61 -4.24 30.69
N GLU A 587 -10.75 -5.57 30.56
CA GLU A 587 -10.06 -6.54 31.43
C GLU A 587 -8.53 -6.48 31.26
N ASP A 588 -8.06 -6.25 30.04
CA ASP A 588 -6.63 -6.09 29.77
C ASP A 588 -6.08 -4.81 30.40
N LEU A 589 -6.83 -3.71 30.35
CA LEU A 589 -6.46 -2.48 31.05
C LEU A 589 -6.40 -2.67 32.56
N ALA A 590 -7.30 -3.49 33.12
CA ALA A 590 -7.25 -3.88 34.53
C ALA A 590 -5.94 -4.62 34.87
N ILE A 591 -5.46 -5.49 33.97
CA ILE A 591 -4.17 -6.19 34.14
C ILE A 591 -3.00 -5.19 34.14
N LEU A 592 -3.00 -4.21 33.22
CA LEU A 592 -1.96 -3.18 33.16
C LEU A 592 -1.96 -2.26 34.39
N ALA A 593 -3.14 -1.99 34.94
CA ALA A 593 -3.35 -1.18 36.13
C ALA A 593 -3.23 -1.97 37.46
N SER A 594 -3.11 -3.30 37.41
CA SER A 594 -3.06 -4.13 38.61
C SER A 594 -1.70 -4.10 39.31
N ARG A 595 -1.74 -4.11 40.64
CA ARG A 595 -0.56 -4.30 41.51
C ARG A 595 -0.50 -5.70 42.13
N ASP A 596 -1.44 -6.57 41.77
CA ASP A 596 -1.53 -7.92 42.32
C ASP A 596 -0.59 -8.87 41.56
N GLY A 597 -0.06 -9.90 42.23
CA GLY A 597 0.75 -10.94 41.58
C GLY A 597 2.26 -10.67 41.45
N GLY A 598 2.79 -9.64 42.12
CA GLY A 598 4.24 -9.45 42.30
C GLY A 598 4.93 -8.46 41.34
N GLY A 599 4.17 -7.67 40.59
CA GLY A 599 4.67 -6.51 39.83
C GLY A 599 3.98 -5.21 40.28
N ASP A 600 4.58 -4.06 39.98
CA ASP A 600 4.03 -2.75 40.36
C ASP A 600 2.92 -2.25 39.40
N GLY A 601 2.55 -3.02 38.38
CA GLY A 601 1.74 -2.55 37.23
C GLY A 601 2.51 -1.52 36.39
N LEU A 602 1.89 -1.01 35.32
CA LEU A 602 2.50 0.04 34.47
C LEU A 602 2.28 1.45 35.03
N MET A 603 2.50 1.63 36.34
CA MET A 603 2.26 2.88 37.08
C MET A 603 3.19 4.05 36.72
N ASN A 604 4.15 3.81 35.82
CA ASN A 604 5.14 4.76 35.34
C ASN A 604 4.92 5.16 33.88
N LEU A 605 3.83 4.67 33.27
CA LEU A 605 3.47 4.94 31.88
C LEU A 605 3.06 6.41 31.73
N HIS A 606 3.64 7.11 30.75
CA HIS A 606 3.31 8.49 30.44
C HIS A 606 2.41 8.61 29.21
N GLN A 607 2.51 7.68 28.26
CA GLN A 607 1.78 7.75 27.00
C GLN A 607 1.06 6.44 26.77
N LEU A 608 -0.25 6.54 26.49
CA LEU A 608 -1.08 5.40 26.16
C LEU A 608 -1.95 5.74 24.95
N TYR A 609 -1.82 4.94 23.90
CA TYR A 609 -2.57 5.08 22.66
C TYR A 609 -3.56 3.92 22.52
N LEU A 610 -4.86 4.23 22.51
CA LEU A 610 -5.97 3.27 22.45
C LEU A 610 -6.94 3.61 21.32
N ARG A 611 -6.44 4.29 20.28
CA ARG A 611 -7.25 4.71 19.14
C ARG A 611 -7.90 3.51 18.46
N SER A 612 -9.19 3.61 18.16
CA SER A 612 -9.93 2.57 17.43
C SER A 612 -9.81 1.19 18.11
N THR A 613 -10.06 1.17 19.42
CA THR A 613 -10.11 -0.05 20.25
C THR A 613 -11.50 -0.17 20.89
N PRO A 614 -11.95 -1.37 21.29
CA PRO A 614 -13.27 -1.59 21.92
C PRO A 614 -13.30 -1.19 23.40
N VAL A 615 -12.39 -0.32 23.85
CA VAL A 615 -12.32 0.14 25.25
C VAL A 615 -13.53 1.01 25.59
N SER A 616 -14.14 0.72 26.74
CA SER A 616 -15.34 1.39 27.24
C SER A 616 -15.08 2.17 28.53
N ASP A 617 -16.14 2.74 29.12
CA ASP A 617 -16.08 3.48 30.37
C ASP A 617 -15.51 2.66 31.54
N ASP A 618 -15.73 1.33 31.54
CA ASP A 618 -15.17 0.41 32.54
C ASP A 618 -13.63 0.34 32.43
N GLY A 619 -13.08 0.35 31.22
CA GLY A 619 -11.63 0.44 30.99
C GLY A 619 -11.05 1.77 31.49
N LEU A 620 -11.78 2.88 31.31
CA LEU A 620 -11.38 4.18 31.86
C LEU A 620 -11.33 4.21 33.39
N ALA A 621 -12.20 3.44 34.06
CA ALA A 621 -12.16 3.29 35.50
C ALA A 621 -10.84 2.68 35.99
N GLU A 622 -10.29 1.73 35.24
CA GLU A 622 -8.99 1.11 35.49
C GLU A 622 -7.84 2.08 35.20
N LEU A 623 -7.89 2.79 34.07
CA LEU A 623 -6.89 3.80 33.70
C LEU A 623 -6.83 4.97 34.69
N GLY A 624 -7.93 5.29 35.37
CA GLY A 624 -7.97 6.29 36.44
C GLY A 624 -6.99 6.02 37.60
N LYS A 625 -6.44 4.80 37.70
CA LYS A 625 -5.40 4.41 38.67
C LYS A 625 -3.98 4.81 38.21
N MET A 626 -3.76 5.04 36.92
CA MET A 626 -2.45 5.29 36.30
C MET A 626 -2.10 6.79 36.27
N THR A 627 -1.90 7.38 37.45
CA THR A 627 -1.76 8.84 37.62
C THR A 627 -0.50 9.47 36.99
N SER A 628 0.42 8.67 36.47
CA SER A 628 1.62 9.14 35.74
C SER A 628 1.33 9.56 34.29
N LEU A 629 0.15 9.23 33.75
CA LEU A 629 -0.21 9.52 32.37
C LEU A 629 -0.14 11.02 32.07
N GLN A 630 0.51 11.33 30.95
CA GLN A 630 0.67 12.67 30.36
C GLN A 630 -0.06 12.76 29.01
N THR A 631 -0.07 11.68 28.24
CA THR A 631 -0.78 11.59 26.95
C THR A 631 -1.73 10.40 26.97
N LEU A 632 -2.99 10.65 26.66
CA LEU A 632 -4.01 9.62 26.48
C LEU A 632 -4.77 9.88 25.18
N MET A 633 -4.72 8.91 24.27
CA MET A 633 -5.45 8.96 22.99
C MET A 633 -6.52 7.89 22.95
N LEU A 634 -7.77 8.32 22.83
CA LEU A 634 -8.99 7.51 22.91
C LEU A 634 -9.91 7.80 21.72
N ASP A 635 -9.40 8.31 20.60
CA ASP A 635 -10.26 8.63 19.47
C ASP A 635 -10.85 7.37 18.83
N ASN A 636 -12.12 7.46 18.42
CA ASN A 636 -12.90 6.35 17.87
C ASN A 636 -13.01 5.15 18.83
N THR A 637 -13.34 5.41 20.10
CA THR A 637 -13.59 4.39 21.14
C THR A 637 -15.03 4.50 21.65
N GLU A 638 -15.48 3.54 22.46
CA GLU A 638 -16.86 3.46 23.01
C GLU A 638 -17.04 4.30 24.30
N ILE A 639 -16.25 5.36 24.45
CA ILE A 639 -16.25 6.20 25.66
C ILE A 639 -17.40 7.21 25.64
N THR A 640 -18.08 7.30 26.79
CA THR A 640 -19.19 8.22 27.05
C THR A 640 -18.87 9.15 28.23
N ASP A 641 -19.83 10.02 28.58
CA ASP A 641 -19.70 10.96 29.69
C ASP A 641 -19.42 10.26 31.04
N ASP A 642 -19.96 9.04 31.23
CA ASP A 642 -19.77 8.25 32.45
C ASP A 642 -18.30 7.85 32.65
N GLY A 643 -17.59 7.54 31.56
CA GLY A 643 -16.15 7.22 31.60
C GLY A 643 -15.27 8.38 32.03
N LEU A 644 -15.60 9.61 31.63
CA LEU A 644 -14.78 10.80 31.95
C LEU A 644 -14.72 11.11 33.45
N VAL A 645 -15.68 10.63 34.25
CA VAL A 645 -15.66 10.72 35.73
C VAL A 645 -14.36 10.17 36.32
N HIS A 646 -13.78 9.16 35.68
CA HIS A 646 -12.59 8.45 36.14
C HIS A 646 -11.28 9.18 35.85
N LEU A 647 -11.26 10.12 34.89
CA LEU A 647 -10.07 10.88 34.52
C LEU A 647 -9.75 12.03 35.48
N LYS A 648 -10.68 12.42 36.37
CA LYS A 648 -10.56 13.61 37.24
C LYS A 648 -9.29 13.69 38.11
N ASN A 649 -8.63 12.55 38.36
CA ASN A 649 -7.42 12.44 39.18
C ASN A 649 -6.13 12.34 38.37
N LEU A 650 -6.20 12.27 37.03
CA LEU A 650 -5.03 12.23 36.15
C LEU A 650 -4.46 13.64 35.95
N THR A 651 -4.12 14.33 37.03
CA THR A 651 -3.74 15.76 37.02
C THR A 651 -2.42 16.02 36.29
N ASN A 652 -1.65 14.99 35.93
CA ASN A 652 -0.45 15.10 35.09
C ASN A 652 -0.74 15.09 33.59
N LEU A 653 -1.99 14.88 33.18
CA LEU A 653 -2.38 14.81 31.78
C LEU A 653 -2.15 16.16 31.10
N GLN A 654 -1.41 16.11 30.00
CA GLN A 654 -1.06 17.24 29.12
C GLN A 654 -1.79 17.14 27.79
N THR A 655 -2.02 15.93 27.29
CA THR A 655 -2.69 15.67 26.01
C THR A 655 -3.83 14.68 26.20
N LEU A 656 -5.03 15.09 25.78
CA LEU A 656 -6.22 14.25 25.74
C LEU A 656 -6.90 14.36 24.38
N ILE A 657 -7.06 13.21 23.71
CA ILE A 657 -7.68 13.12 22.40
C ILE A 657 -8.90 12.20 22.48
N LEU A 658 -10.08 12.75 22.16
CA LEU A 658 -11.40 12.12 22.33
C LEU A 658 -12.26 12.23 21.07
N ASN A 659 -11.65 12.41 19.89
CA ASN A 659 -12.41 12.67 18.66
C ASN A 659 -13.30 11.48 18.30
N ASN A 660 -14.46 11.76 17.71
CA ASN A 660 -15.42 10.74 17.25
C ASN A 660 -15.80 9.76 18.40
N THR A 661 -16.11 10.31 19.56
CA THR A 661 -16.67 9.58 20.72
C THR A 661 -18.06 10.14 21.04
N GLU A 662 -18.79 9.49 21.95
CA GLU A 662 -20.15 9.89 22.34
C GLU A 662 -20.17 10.92 23.49
N ILE A 663 -19.08 11.67 23.67
CA ILE A 663 -18.96 12.71 24.69
C ILE A 663 -19.90 13.89 24.41
N THR A 664 -20.60 14.33 25.45
CA THR A 664 -21.48 15.49 25.49
C THR A 664 -21.03 16.51 26.54
N ASP A 665 -21.81 17.58 26.72
CA ASP A 665 -21.50 18.65 27.67
C ASP A 665 -21.38 18.14 29.12
N ASP A 666 -22.15 17.10 29.47
CA ASP A 666 -22.16 16.50 30.80
C ASP A 666 -20.80 15.88 31.16
N GLY A 667 -20.10 15.28 30.20
CA GLY A 667 -18.78 14.68 30.42
C GLY A 667 -17.68 15.70 30.70
N LEU A 668 -17.74 16.89 30.08
CA LEU A 668 -16.72 17.93 30.24
C LEU A 668 -16.61 18.47 31.68
N VAL A 669 -17.67 18.34 32.49
CA VAL A 669 -17.65 18.76 33.90
C VAL A 669 -16.55 18.05 34.72
N HIS A 670 -16.12 16.87 34.27
CA HIS A 670 -15.13 16.04 34.94
C HIS A 670 -13.68 16.43 34.61
N LEU A 671 -13.45 17.17 33.52
CA LEU A 671 -12.11 17.60 33.10
C LEU A 671 -11.60 18.86 33.82
N LYS A 672 -12.47 19.60 34.52
CA LYS A 672 -12.17 20.92 35.13
C LYS A 672 -10.97 20.99 36.09
N ASN A 673 -10.49 19.84 36.58
CA ASN A 673 -9.35 19.75 37.50
C ASN A 673 -8.03 19.38 36.79
N LEU A 674 -8.04 19.11 35.49
CA LEU A 674 -6.86 18.74 34.69
C LEU A 674 -6.09 20.01 34.29
N THR A 675 -5.65 20.79 35.28
CA THR A 675 -5.08 22.12 35.05
C THR A 675 -3.77 22.12 34.28
N ASN A 676 -3.11 20.97 34.13
CA ASN A 676 -1.89 20.80 33.31
C ASN A 676 -2.19 20.44 31.85
N LEU A 677 -3.46 20.29 31.46
CA LEU A 677 -3.86 19.93 30.09
C LEU A 677 -3.48 21.07 29.13
N GLN A 678 -2.69 20.72 28.11
CA GLN A 678 -2.16 21.61 27.08
C GLN A 678 -2.89 21.43 25.75
N LEU A 679 -3.20 20.18 25.39
CA LEU A 679 -3.90 19.81 24.17
C LEU A 679 -5.19 19.04 24.51
N LEU A 680 -6.32 19.57 24.07
CA LEU A 680 -7.62 18.90 24.13
C LEU A 680 -8.23 18.85 22.74
N VAL A 681 -8.53 17.63 22.28
CA VAL A 681 -9.10 17.39 20.94
C VAL A 681 -10.44 16.68 21.10
N LEU A 682 -11.51 17.36 20.72
CA LEU A 682 -12.92 16.95 20.86
C LEU A 682 -13.63 16.94 19.50
N ALA A 683 -12.89 16.77 18.41
CA ALA A 683 -13.44 16.91 17.07
C ALA A 683 -14.54 15.86 16.82
N ASN A 684 -15.62 16.27 16.15
CA ASN A 684 -16.78 15.44 15.80
C ASN A 684 -17.48 14.78 17.01
N THR A 685 -17.52 15.47 18.15
CA THR A 685 -18.31 15.08 19.33
C THR A 685 -19.64 15.85 19.38
N GLU A 686 -20.49 15.56 20.36
CA GLU A 686 -21.81 16.18 20.53
C GLU A 686 -21.79 17.49 21.33
N ILE A 687 -20.60 18.01 21.67
CA ILE A 687 -20.39 19.22 22.48
C ILE A 687 -21.12 20.44 21.91
N THR A 688 -21.76 21.20 22.82
CA THR A 688 -22.44 22.47 22.57
C THR A 688 -21.85 23.60 23.43
N ASP A 689 -22.44 24.79 23.34
CA ASP A 689 -21.97 25.98 24.07
C ASP A 689 -21.94 25.77 25.58
N ASP A 690 -22.88 24.97 26.12
CA ASP A 690 -22.99 24.69 27.55
C ASP A 690 -21.77 23.93 28.10
N GLY A 691 -21.15 23.06 27.30
CA GLY A 691 -19.97 22.29 27.69
C GLY A 691 -18.71 23.15 27.85
N LEU A 692 -18.57 24.24 27.08
CA LEU A 692 -17.38 25.10 27.14
C LEU A 692 -17.24 25.83 28.49
N VAL A 693 -18.33 26.00 29.24
CA VAL A 693 -18.34 26.59 30.59
C VAL A 693 -17.39 25.84 31.54
N HIS A 694 -17.18 24.54 31.30
CA HIS A 694 -16.36 23.67 32.15
C HIS A 694 -14.86 23.77 31.88
N LEU A 695 -14.43 24.38 30.77
CA LEU A 695 -13.01 24.50 30.39
C LEU A 695 -12.30 25.69 31.04
N LYS A 696 -13.02 26.60 31.70
CA LYS A 696 -12.48 27.85 32.28
C LYS A 696 -11.30 27.70 33.25
N ASN A 697 -11.14 26.52 33.86
CA ASN A 697 -10.07 26.24 34.82
C ASN A 697 -8.83 25.60 34.17
N LEU A 698 -8.87 25.29 32.87
CA LEU A 698 -7.77 24.66 32.14
C LEU A 698 -6.74 25.70 31.71
N THR A 699 -6.13 26.37 32.69
CA THR A 699 -5.24 27.52 32.48
C THR A 699 -3.92 27.18 31.78
N SER A 700 -3.61 25.91 31.55
CA SER A 700 -2.46 25.48 30.75
C SER A 700 -2.80 25.11 29.30
N LEU A 701 -4.06 25.23 28.90
CA LEU A 701 -4.53 24.83 27.58
C LEU A 701 -3.95 25.75 26.50
N THR A 702 -3.13 25.19 25.61
CA THR A 702 -2.52 25.90 24.47
C THR A 702 -3.21 25.60 23.16
N SER A 703 -3.85 24.43 23.04
CA SER A 703 -4.42 23.94 21.80
C SER A 703 -5.77 23.28 22.07
N LEU A 704 -6.82 23.79 21.42
CA LEU A 704 -8.19 23.29 21.55
C LEU A 704 -8.78 23.03 20.18
N ASN A 705 -9.16 21.78 19.92
CA ASN A 705 -9.81 21.39 18.67
C ASN A 705 -11.28 21.03 18.92
N LEU A 706 -12.17 21.81 18.31
CA LEU A 706 -13.62 21.68 18.37
C LEU A 706 -14.23 21.50 16.98
N ASN A 707 -13.45 21.05 16.00
CA ASN A 707 -13.93 20.88 14.63
C ASN A 707 -15.16 19.96 14.57
N GLY A 708 -16.16 20.33 13.76
CA GLY A 708 -17.35 19.51 13.56
C GLY A 708 -18.26 19.34 14.78
N THR A 709 -18.06 20.14 15.84
CA THR A 709 -18.94 20.18 17.02
C THR A 709 -20.15 21.11 16.79
N ARG A 710 -21.07 21.20 17.76
CA ARG A 710 -22.29 22.03 17.66
C ARG A 710 -22.13 23.43 18.27
N ILE A 711 -20.89 23.87 18.50
CA ILE A 711 -20.56 25.21 19.02
C ILE A 711 -21.12 26.32 18.13
N THR A 712 -21.68 27.35 18.75
CA THR A 712 -22.17 28.58 18.14
C THR A 712 -21.40 29.80 18.67
N ASP A 713 -21.79 31.00 18.23
CA ASP A 713 -21.23 32.26 18.69
C ASP A 713 -21.29 32.42 20.22
N ALA A 714 -22.35 31.91 20.86
CA ALA A 714 -22.54 32.02 22.31
C ALA A 714 -21.49 31.22 23.11
N GLY A 715 -21.03 30.09 22.59
CA GLY A 715 -20.02 29.26 23.24
C GLY A 715 -18.65 29.93 23.32
N LEU A 716 -18.30 30.76 22.33
CA LEU A 716 -17.00 31.45 22.29
C LEU A 716 -16.81 32.43 23.44
N LEU A 717 -17.89 32.97 24.00
CA LEU A 717 -17.86 33.79 25.23
C LEU A 717 -17.17 33.06 26.39
N HIS A 718 -17.33 31.74 26.49
CA HIS A 718 -16.75 30.95 27.58
C HIS A 718 -15.24 30.73 27.42
N LEU A 719 -14.70 30.95 26.22
CA LEU A 719 -13.25 30.91 25.97
C LEU A 719 -12.55 32.20 26.43
N GLU A 720 -13.29 33.29 26.67
CA GLU A 720 -12.72 34.49 27.29
C GLU A 720 -12.21 34.21 28.71
N ALA A 721 -12.77 33.22 29.41
CA ALA A 721 -12.35 32.87 30.77
C ALA A 721 -11.00 32.15 30.82
N ILE A 722 -10.54 31.59 29.70
CA ILE A 722 -9.17 31.07 29.53
C ILE A 722 -8.25 32.10 28.85
N ALA A 723 -8.76 33.31 28.58
CA ALA A 723 -7.99 34.48 28.14
C ALA A 723 -7.28 35.16 29.34
N PRO A 724 -6.32 36.07 29.13
CA PRO A 724 -5.51 36.61 30.23
C PRO A 724 -6.35 37.41 31.23
N SER A 725 -6.16 37.15 32.52
CA SER A 725 -6.50 38.12 33.58
C SER A 725 -5.43 39.22 33.64
N GLU A 726 -5.81 40.49 33.77
CA GLU A 726 -4.86 41.61 33.93
C GLU A 726 -3.78 41.30 34.99
N PRO A 727 -2.49 41.55 34.71
CA PRO A 727 -1.45 41.37 35.70
C PRO A 727 -1.67 42.36 36.86
N GLN A 728 -1.94 41.84 38.05
CA GLN A 728 -1.81 42.64 39.27
C GLN A 728 -0.35 43.11 39.38
N LEU A 729 -0.16 44.42 39.53
CA LEU A 729 1.14 45.10 39.57
C LEU A 729 2.23 44.27 40.26
N GLY A 730 3.20 43.77 39.49
CA GLY A 730 4.53 43.41 40.00
C GLY A 730 4.95 41.94 39.95
N TYR A 731 4.13 41.01 39.43
CA TYR A 731 4.56 39.62 39.19
C TYR A 731 4.33 39.25 37.71
N ALA A 732 5.33 38.63 37.07
CA ALA A 732 5.19 38.13 35.71
C ALA A 732 4.00 37.15 35.63
N ALA A 733 3.11 37.37 34.65
CA ALA A 733 1.97 36.49 34.41
C ALA A 733 2.45 35.05 34.12
N PRO A 734 1.76 34.01 34.62
CA PRO A 734 2.06 32.63 34.22
C PRO A 734 1.52 32.42 32.81
N GLU A 735 2.34 32.11 31.80
CA GLU A 735 1.84 31.55 30.52
C GLU A 735 1.86 30.03 30.61
N PRO A 736 0.77 29.32 30.25
CA PRO A 736 0.35 29.16 28.85
C PRO A 736 -0.99 29.84 28.52
N GLN A 737 -1.15 30.28 27.26
CA GLN A 737 -2.38 30.84 26.71
C GLN A 737 -2.82 30.02 25.50
N LEU A 738 -4.11 30.07 25.16
CA LEU A 738 -4.63 29.40 23.97
C LEU A 738 -3.97 30.00 22.72
N GLY A 739 -3.12 29.19 22.08
CA GLY A 739 -2.35 29.55 20.90
C GLY A 739 -2.92 28.95 19.61
N GLN A 740 -3.57 27.80 19.70
CA GLN A 740 -4.26 27.16 18.59
C GLN A 740 -5.72 26.88 18.92
N LEU A 741 -6.61 27.33 18.03
CA LEU A 741 -8.04 27.09 18.13
C LEU A 741 -8.57 26.60 16.78
N TRP A 742 -9.11 25.40 16.75
CA TRP A 742 -9.74 24.83 15.55
C TRP A 742 -11.26 24.76 15.74
N LEU A 743 -11.98 25.48 14.89
CA LEU A 743 -13.44 25.65 14.89
C LEU A 743 -14.05 25.30 13.52
N SER A 744 -13.32 24.59 12.67
CA SER A 744 -13.78 24.27 11.32
C SER A 744 -15.05 23.40 11.35
N GLY A 745 -16.03 23.73 10.53
CA GLY A 745 -17.31 23.01 10.46
C GLY A 745 -18.21 23.20 11.70
N THR A 746 -17.95 24.23 12.53
CA THR A 746 -18.84 24.66 13.62
C THR A 746 -19.90 25.66 13.12
N ARG A 747 -20.81 26.11 14.00
CA ARG A 747 -21.86 27.09 13.68
C ARG A 747 -21.48 28.52 14.07
N VAL A 748 -20.18 28.80 14.18
CA VAL A 748 -19.64 30.13 14.45
C VAL A 748 -19.85 31.05 13.23
N SER A 749 -20.19 32.31 13.49
CA SER A 749 -20.38 33.37 12.52
C SER A 749 -19.59 34.63 12.92
N ASP A 750 -19.78 35.73 12.19
CA ASP A 750 -19.18 37.03 12.52
C ASP A 750 -19.47 37.49 13.96
N ALA A 751 -20.63 37.14 14.51
CA ALA A 751 -21.01 37.55 15.86
C ALA A 751 -20.12 36.92 16.94
N GLY A 752 -19.65 35.68 16.71
CA GLY A 752 -18.78 34.97 17.64
C GLY A 752 -17.34 35.48 17.65
N LEU A 753 -16.84 35.99 16.52
CA LEU A 753 -15.46 36.47 16.41
C LEU A 753 -15.14 37.66 17.33
N VAL A 754 -16.15 38.41 17.78
CA VAL A 754 -16.00 39.48 18.77
C VAL A 754 -15.38 38.96 20.08
N HIS A 755 -15.63 37.71 20.44
CA HIS A 755 -15.13 37.08 21.66
C HIS A 755 -13.67 36.59 21.53
N LEU A 756 -13.17 36.42 20.29
CA LEU A 756 -11.81 35.91 20.05
C LEU A 756 -10.74 36.99 20.10
N LYS A 757 -11.11 38.28 20.03
CA LYS A 757 -10.16 39.41 20.05
C LYS A 757 -9.30 39.48 21.32
N GLU A 758 -9.81 38.96 22.43
CA GLU A 758 -9.12 38.96 23.74
C GLU A 758 -8.08 37.81 23.84
N LEU A 759 -8.10 36.85 22.91
CA LEU A 759 -7.16 35.73 22.83
C LEU A 759 -5.87 36.15 22.09
N SER A 760 -5.19 37.18 22.59
CA SER A 760 -4.06 37.83 21.91
C SER A 760 -2.84 36.94 21.61
N ASN A 761 -2.79 35.73 22.19
CA ASN A 761 -1.74 34.74 21.96
C ASN A 761 -2.07 33.71 20.86
N LEU A 762 -3.25 33.77 20.26
CA LEU A 762 -3.58 32.93 19.10
C LEU A 762 -2.55 33.14 17.99
N TYR A 763 -1.86 32.07 17.65
CA TYR A 763 -0.98 31.98 16.50
C TYR A 763 -1.54 31.08 15.40
N GLY A 764 -2.46 30.16 15.73
CA GLY A 764 -3.18 29.34 14.75
C GLY A 764 -4.69 29.39 14.99
N LEU A 765 -5.47 29.69 13.95
CA LEU A 765 -6.93 29.72 14.01
C LEU A 765 -7.51 29.06 12.75
N ALA A 766 -8.36 28.06 12.93
CA ALA A 766 -9.09 27.45 11.82
C ALA A 766 -10.58 27.71 11.93
N LEU A 767 -11.12 28.37 10.90
CA LEU A 767 -12.52 28.78 10.76
C LEU A 767 -13.11 28.22 9.47
N SER A 768 -12.49 27.20 8.87
CA SER A 768 -12.96 26.63 7.60
C SER A 768 -14.41 26.12 7.72
N SER A 769 -15.24 26.33 6.71
CA SER A 769 -16.63 25.89 6.67
C SER A 769 -17.46 26.42 7.86
N THR A 770 -17.27 27.70 8.18
CA THR A 770 -18.06 28.44 9.19
C THR A 770 -18.84 29.58 8.53
N GLY A 771 -19.77 30.20 9.27
CA GLY A 771 -20.58 31.34 8.81
C GLY A 771 -19.86 32.68 8.84
N VAL A 772 -18.52 32.72 8.85
CA VAL A 772 -17.71 33.93 8.91
C VAL A 772 -17.64 34.61 7.53
N THR A 773 -17.69 35.94 7.54
CA THR A 773 -17.61 36.84 6.38
C THR A 773 -16.51 37.88 6.57
N ASP A 774 -16.33 38.76 5.57
CA ASP A 774 -15.41 39.91 5.65
C ASP A 774 -15.65 40.78 6.89
N ALA A 775 -16.91 40.94 7.30
CA ALA A 775 -17.27 41.77 8.45
C ALA A 775 -16.70 41.20 9.76
N GLY A 776 -16.72 39.87 9.94
CA GLY A 776 -16.19 39.22 11.13
C GLY A 776 -14.67 39.27 11.21
N LEU A 777 -13.96 39.14 10.09
CA LEU A 777 -12.49 39.20 10.06
C LEU A 777 -11.91 40.51 10.58
N SER A 778 -12.64 41.63 10.41
CA SER A 778 -12.25 42.92 10.97
C SER A 778 -12.01 42.88 12.50
N GLN A 779 -12.70 41.97 13.21
CA GLN A 779 -12.54 41.79 14.67
C GLN A 779 -11.22 41.11 15.05
N LEU A 780 -10.62 40.35 14.12
CA LEU A 780 -9.40 39.58 14.37
C LEU A 780 -8.13 40.36 14.01
N ALA A 781 -8.24 41.54 13.40
CA ALA A 781 -7.10 42.39 13.01
C ALA A 781 -6.18 42.77 14.19
N GLY A 782 -6.68 42.74 15.43
CA GLY A 782 -5.90 42.97 16.65
C GLY A 782 -5.00 41.80 17.09
N LEU A 783 -5.16 40.61 16.50
CA LEU A 783 -4.41 39.39 16.86
C LEU A 783 -3.03 39.36 16.20
N THR A 784 -2.13 40.22 16.68
CA THR A 784 -0.78 40.42 16.11
C THR A 784 0.14 39.19 16.14
N ARG A 785 -0.19 38.15 16.91
CA ARG A 785 0.56 36.88 16.97
C ARG A 785 0.07 35.83 15.98
N LEU A 786 -1.03 36.08 15.28
CA LEU A 786 -1.62 35.14 14.33
C LEU A 786 -0.64 34.87 13.18
N ARG A 787 -0.35 33.59 12.95
CA ARG A 787 0.58 33.07 11.93
C ARG A 787 -0.11 32.17 10.93
N ASP A 788 -1.11 31.41 11.36
CA ASP A 788 -1.83 30.48 10.49
C ASP A 788 -3.33 30.73 10.66
N LEU A 789 -4.01 31.10 9.57
CA LEU A 789 -5.45 31.36 9.57
C LEU A 789 -6.10 30.58 8.42
N HIS A 790 -6.94 29.59 8.75
CA HIS A 790 -7.65 28.76 7.78
C HIS A 790 -9.09 29.25 7.60
N LEU A 791 -9.47 29.57 6.37
CA LEU A 791 -10.75 30.21 6.01
C LEU A 791 -11.45 29.49 4.84
N GLN A 792 -11.03 28.25 4.53
CA GLN A 792 -11.58 27.44 3.44
C GLN A 792 -13.11 27.30 3.59
N GLY A 793 -13.91 27.61 2.56
CA GLY A 793 -15.37 27.46 2.65
C GLY A 793 -16.06 28.45 3.60
N THR A 794 -15.46 29.62 3.83
CA THR A 794 -16.12 30.77 4.47
C THR A 794 -16.57 31.78 3.40
N ALA A 795 -17.41 32.76 3.76
CA ALA A 795 -17.83 33.83 2.87
C ALA A 795 -16.88 35.05 2.90
N VAL A 796 -15.61 34.82 3.22
CA VAL A 796 -14.55 35.84 3.21
C VAL A 796 -14.01 36.04 1.79
N THR A 797 -14.00 37.29 1.35
CA THR A 797 -13.44 37.76 0.07
C THR A 797 -12.06 38.40 0.27
N GLU A 798 -11.46 38.90 -0.82
CA GLU A 798 -10.23 39.71 -0.76
C GLU A 798 -10.38 40.93 0.16
N SER A 799 -11.59 41.49 0.28
CA SER A 799 -11.85 42.64 1.17
C SER A 799 -11.62 42.31 2.64
N GLY A 800 -12.05 41.13 3.10
CA GLY A 800 -11.78 40.67 4.46
C GLY A 800 -10.31 40.37 4.71
N ARG A 801 -9.60 39.84 3.71
CA ARG A 801 -8.15 39.58 3.76
C ARG A 801 -7.32 40.85 3.83
N ALA A 802 -7.83 41.94 3.23
CA ALA A 802 -7.16 43.23 3.24
C ALA A 802 -6.83 43.74 4.66
N HIS A 803 -7.61 43.32 5.66
CA HIS A 803 -7.35 43.62 7.07
C HIS A 803 -6.03 43.06 7.62
N PHE A 804 -5.40 42.10 6.94
CA PHE A 804 -4.14 41.47 7.39
C PHE A 804 -2.97 41.67 6.43
N GLN A 805 -3.12 42.50 5.39
CA GLN A 805 -2.06 42.77 4.39
C GLN A 805 -0.76 43.30 5.01
N ASP A 806 -0.84 43.94 6.18
CA ASP A 806 0.30 44.50 6.91
C ASP A 806 0.99 43.48 7.86
N ASN A 807 0.51 42.23 7.95
CA ASN A 807 1.13 41.18 8.77
C ASN A 807 1.94 40.19 7.89
N PRO A 808 3.26 40.41 7.70
CA PRO A 808 4.09 39.60 6.80
C PRO A 808 4.37 38.17 7.31
N ASN A 809 3.97 37.85 8.55
CA ASN A 809 4.18 36.53 9.14
C ASN A 809 2.89 35.69 9.19
N LEU A 810 1.78 36.19 8.64
CA LEU A 810 0.50 35.49 8.58
C LEU A 810 0.37 34.72 7.25
N ASN A 811 0.31 33.40 7.37
CA ASN A 811 -0.13 32.47 6.35
C ASN A 811 -1.67 32.42 6.34
N LEU A 812 -2.26 32.99 5.30
CA LEU A 812 -3.69 32.91 5.04
C LEU A 812 -3.96 31.68 4.17
N HIS A 813 -4.57 30.65 4.77
CA HIS A 813 -5.01 29.45 4.07
C HIS A 813 -6.47 29.66 3.63
N VAL A 814 -6.65 30.17 2.42
CA VAL A 814 -7.97 30.52 1.88
C VAL A 814 -8.09 30.04 0.46
N TYR A 815 -9.34 29.87 0.04
CA TYR A 815 -9.71 29.46 -1.30
C TYR A 815 -10.83 30.37 -1.79
N GLU A 816 -10.62 31.06 -2.91
CA GLU A 816 -11.64 31.95 -3.48
C GLU A 816 -12.65 31.16 -4.29
N LYS A 817 -13.93 31.27 -3.92
CA LYS A 817 -15.05 30.92 -4.80
C LYS A 817 -15.29 32.14 -5.71
N PRO A 818 -15.35 32.02 -7.04
CA PRO A 818 -15.50 33.18 -7.93
C PRO A 818 -16.83 33.91 -7.69
N GLU A 819 -16.82 35.24 -7.78
CA GLU A 819 -18.00 36.10 -7.69
C GLU A 819 -18.99 35.87 -8.86
N SER A 820 -19.97 34.97 -8.71
CA SER A 820 -21.18 34.98 -9.54
C SER A 820 -22.44 34.37 -8.91
N GLU A 821 -22.73 34.66 -7.63
CA GLU A 821 -23.88 34.05 -6.95
C GLU A 821 -25.24 34.67 -7.34
N VAL A 822 -26.14 33.87 -7.92
CA VAL A 822 -27.60 34.10 -7.88
C VAL A 822 -28.17 33.28 -6.72
N LYS A 823 -28.65 33.97 -5.68
CA LYS A 823 -29.16 33.39 -4.42
C LYS A 823 -30.54 32.72 -4.55
N PHE A 824 -30.75 31.64 -3.79
CA PHE A 824 -32.08 31.16 -3.37
C PHE A 824 -32.07 30.71 -1.89
N GLU A 825 -33.14 31.03 -1.17
CA GLU A 825 -33.30 30.77 0.27
C GLU A 825 -33.90 29.38 0.60
N PRO A 826 -33.58 28.81 1.79
CA PRO A 826 -34.06 27.49 2.21
C PRO A 826 -35.40 27.60 2.96
N SER A 827 -36.49 27.11 2.38
CA SER A 827 -37.69 26.79 3.16
C SER A 827 -38.43 25.57 2.62
N HIS A 828 -38.68 24.62 3.53
CA HIS A 828 -39.33 23.29 3.38
C HIS A 828 -38.43 22.26 2.69
N VAL A 829 -37.99 21.16 3.33
CA VAL A 829 -38.75 20.14 4.07
C VAL A 829 -37.87 19.51 5.16
N ILE A 830 -38.30 19.61 6.42
CA ILE A 830 -37.93 18.69 7.50
C ILE A 830 -38.92 17.53 7.45
N GLU A 831 -38.45 16.33 7.86
CA GLU A 831 -39.20 15.12 8.23
C GLU A 831 -39.40 14.04 7.15
N ARG A 832 -38.53 13.02 7.18
CA ARG A 832 -38.85 11.62 7.55
C ARG A 832 -37.82 10.64 6.97
N TRP A 833 -36.80 10.30 7.75
CA TRP A 833 -36.02 9.07 7.56
C TRP A 833 -35.91 8.39 8.91
N GLY A 834 -36.65 7.31 9.09
CA GLY A 834 -36.62 6.46 10.27
C GLY A 834 -35.32 5.66 10.34
N SER A 835 -34.86 5.49 11.57
CA SER A 835 -33.74 4.67 12.03
C SER A 835 -33.91 3.19 11.71
N VAL A 836 -32.84 2.54 11.22
CA VAL A 836 -32.43 1.18 11.64
C VAL A 836 -30.89 1.12 11.55
N ILE A 837 -30.27 0.78 12.67
CA ILE A 837 -28.86 0.45 12.85
C ILE A 837 -28.74 -1.08 12.72
N ASP A 838 -27.75 -1.57 11.97
CA ASP A 838 -27.32 -2.98 11.95
C ASP A 838 -26.23 -3.17 13.04
N PRO A 839 -26.24 -4.22 13.89
CA PRO A 839 -25.47 -4.27 15.13
C PRO A 839 -23.96 -4.58 15.00
N ASP A 840 -23.45 -4.97 13.84
CA ASP A 840 -22.08 -5.49 13.71
C ASP A 840 -21.14 -4.50 12.98
N GLY A 841 -20.88 -3.35 13.61
CA GLY A 841 -20.13 -2.22 13.04
C GLY A 841 -18.68 -2.49 12.62
N ASP A 842 -18.49 -3.12 11.45
CA ASP A 842 -17.19 -3.33 10.83
C ASP A 842 -17.11 -2.63 9.45
N CYS A 843 -16.34 -1.55 9.38
CA CYS A 843 -16.07 -0.81 8.14
C CYS A 843 -14.57 -0.89 7.83
N SER A 844 -14.15 -1.96 7.16
CA SER A 844 -12.85 -2.02 6.49
C SER A 844 -13.01 -2.46 5.03
N ILE A 845 -12.53 -1.64 4.09
CA ILE A 845 -12.42 -2.01 2.68
C ILE A 845 -10.96 -2.39 2.41
N SER A 846 -10.77 -3.61 1.92
CA SER A 846 -9.50 -4.10 1.40
C SER A 846 -9.10 -3.38 0.11
N ARG A 847 -7.78 -3.19 -0.04
CA ARG A 847 -7.01 -2.76 -1.22
C ARG A 847 -7.67 -3.18 -2.57
N HIS A 848 -7.43 -2.39 -3.62
CA HIS A 848 -7.74 -2.56 -5.06
C HIS A 848 -8.77 -1.55 -5.62
N ALA A 849 -8.26 -0.43 -6.15
CA ALA A 849 -9.00 0.66 -6.79
C ALA A 849 -9.39 0.40 -8.27
N ASP A 850 -9.50 -0.86 -8.72
CA ASP A 850 -9.73 -1.18 -10.13
C ASP A 850 -11.18 -1.53 -10.50
N GLU A 851 -12.10 -1.57 -9.53
CA GLU A 851 -13.49 -1.96 -9.76
C GLU A 851 -14.48 -0.82 -9.49
N LEU A 852 -14.56 0.10 -10.45
CA LEU A 852 -15.59 1.13 -10.56
C LEU A 852 -16.76 0.56 -11.38
N ILE A 853 -17.64 -0.23 -10.78
CA ILE A 853 -18.93 -0.57 -11.41
C ILE A 853 -19.93 0.51 -10.99
N ILE A 854 -20.07 1.54 -11.83
CA ILE A 854 -21.06 2.61 -11.61
C ILE A 854 -22.29 2.27 -12.43
N SER A 855 -23.40 1.96 -11.75
CA SER A 855 -24.72 2.05 -12.35
C SER A 855 -25.01 3.51 -12.68
N VAL A 856 -25.47 3.77 -13.90
CA VAL A 856 -25.87 5.07 -14.41
C VAL A 856 -27.20 5.53 -13.77
N PRO A 857 -27.27 6.65 -13.04
CA PRO A 857 -28.56 7.20 -12.61
C PRO A 857 -29.31 7.85 -13.78
N GLY A 858 -30.60 7.52 -13.92
CA GLY A 858 -31.39 7.97 -15.06
C GLY A 858 -32.66 7.16 -15.34
N VAL A 859 -33.22 6.49 -14.33
CA VAL A 859 -34.60 5.96 -14.39
C VAL A 859 -35.37 6.62 -13.25
N ALA A 860 -36.55 7.15 -13.60
CA ALA A 860 -37.24 8.20 -12.88
C ALA A 860 -37.72 7.84 -11.46
N ASP A 861 -37.78 8.89 -10.64
CA ASP A 861 -38.52 9.05 -9.38
C ASP A 861 -39.84 8.26 -9.36
N TYR A 862 -39.92 7.22 -8.52
CA TYR A 862 -41.18 6.63 -8.06
C TYR A 862 -41.11 6.44 -6.55
N SER A 863 -41.38 7.52 -5.81
CA SER A 863 -41.76 7.46 -4.40
C SER A 863 -43.22 6.99 -4.27
N GLN A 864 -43.42 5.68 -4.43
CA GLN A 864 -44.47 4.95 -3.73
C GLN A 864 -43.84 3.66 -3.24
N SER A 865 -44.06 3.31 -1.98
CA SER A 865 -43.74 1.99 -1.45
C SER A 865 -44.38 0.94 -2.36
N SER A 866 -43.59 0.36 -3.27
CA SER A 866 -44.05 -0.73 -4.10
C SER A 866 -44.56 -1.84 -3.17
N PRO A 867 -45.73 -2.42 -3.44
CA PRO A 867 -46.24 -3.51 -2.63
C PRO A 867 -45.21 -4.64 -2.64
N LYS A 868 -44.73 -5.04 -1.45
CA LYS A 868 -43.82 -6.18 -1.29
C LYS A 868 -44.40 -7.38 -2.03
N GLN A 869 -43.58 -8.08 -2.81
CA GLN A 869 -44.06 -9.23 -3.55
C GLN A 869 -44.40 -10.34 -2.55
N ILE A 870 -45.68 -10.72 -2.48
CA ILE A 870 -46.13 -11.76 -1.55
C ILE A 870 -46.02 -13.11 -2.24
N GLY A 871 -44.92 -13.81 -1.99
CA GLY A 871 -44.63 -15.13 -2.53
C GLY A 871 -44.50 -16.20 -1.46
N GLN A 872 -44.54 -17.46 -1.89
CA GLN A 872 -44.22 -18.62 -1.07
C GLN A 872 -42.99 -19.36 -1.63
N TYR A 873 -42.87 -19.48 -2.95
CA TYR A 873 -41.74 -20.17 -3.58
C TYR A 873 -40.80 -19.16 -4.24
N VAL A 874 -39.50 -19.29 -3.98
CA VAL A 874 -38.44 -18.52 -4.63
C VAL A 874 -37.59 -19.49 -5.44
N ARG A 875 -37.59 -19.34 -6.77
CA ARG A 875 -36.90 -20.24 -7.70
C ARG A 875 -35.83 -19.51 -8.48
N LEU A 876 -34.66 -20.13 -8.54
CA LEU A 876 -33.58 -19.79 -9.45
C LEU A 876 -33.47 -20.90 -10.51
N GLU A 877 -33.62 -20.54 -11.77
CA GLU A 877 -33.61 -21.47 -12.92
C GLU A 877 -32.59 -21.02 -13.95
N LEU A 878 -31.91 -21.94 -14.63
CA LEU A 878 -30.89 -21.64 -15.63
C LEU A 878 -31.28 -22.22 -17.00
N PRO A 879 -31.96 -21.45 -17.87
CA PRO A 879 -32.45 -21.94 -19.14
C PRO A 879 -31.33 -22.34 -20.12
N GLY A 880 -31.55 -23.44 -20.84
CA GLY A 880 -30.68 -23.95 -21.89
C GLY A 880 -30.45 -25.46 -21.80
N ASP A 881 -29.99 -26.04 -22.89
CA ASP A 881 -29.52 -27.42 -22.93
C ASP A 881 -28.08 -27.50 -22.36
N ASP A 882 -27.74 -28.62 -21.70
CA ASP A 882 -26.42 -28.90 -21.13
C ASP A 882 -25.90 -27.87 -20.10
N LYS A 883 -26.81 -27.37 -19.25
CA LYS A 883 -26.50 -26.41 -18.19
C LYS A 883 -26.20 -27.10 -16.86
N ILE A 884 -25.44 -26.41 -16.01
CA ILE A 884 -25.15 -26.81 -14.62
C ILE A 884 -25.43 -25.60 -13.76
N LEU A 885 -26.40 -25.71 -12.86
CA LEU A 885 -26.70 -24.73 -11.82
C LEU A 885 -25.91 -25.07 -10.55
N SER A 886 -25.14 -24.10 -10.08
CA SER A 886 -24.42 -24.14 -8.81
C SER A 886 -24.49 -22.79 -8.13
N VAL A 887 -24.96 -22.77 -6.88
CA VAL A 887 -25.14 -21.57 -6.06
C VAL A 887 -24.70 -21.86 -4.62
N ALA A 888 -24.07 -20.88 -3.97
CA ALA A 888 -23.56 -21.00 -2.61
C ALA A 888 -24.68 -20.85 -1.58
N GLU A 889 -25.42 -19.75 -1.64
CA GLU A 889 -26.50 -19.41 -0.70
C GLU A 889 -27.57 -18.60 -1.44
N ILE A 890 -28.84 -18.81 -1.13
CA ILE A 890 -29.96 -17.97 -1.56
C ILE A 890 -30.63 -17.43 -0.31
N GLU A 891 -30.45 -16.16 -0.05
CA GLU A 891 -31.07 -15.46 1.06
C GLU A 891 -32.34 -14.73 0.58
N VAL A 892 -33.40 -14.79 1.36
CA VAL A 892 -34.68 -14.15 1.04
C VAL A 892 -35.02 -13.24 2.21
N PHE A 893 -35.20 -11.94 1.97
CA PHE A 893 -35.34 -10.96 3.04
C PHE A 893 -36.77 -10.49 3.21
N GLN A 894 -37.20 -10.43 4.47
CA GLN A 894 -38.43 -9.77 4.93
C GLN A 894 -38.07 -8.81 6.08
N ASP A 895 -38.31 -7.52 5.87
CA ASP A 895 -38.05 -6.43 6.82
C ASP A 895 -36.59 -6.43 7.32
N GLY A 896 -35.65 -6.68 6.41
CA GLY A 896 -34.21 -6.76 6.71
C GLY A 896 -33.75 -8.09 7.32
N LYS A 897 -34.68 -9.01 7.65
CA LYS A 897 -34.34 -10.34 8.17
C LYS A 897 -34.28 -11.39 7.05
N ASN A 898 -33.19 -12.15 6.96
CA ASN A 898 -33.13 -13.34 6.09
C ASN A 898 -34.09 -14.43 6.63
N ILE A 899 -35.08 -14.81 5.81
CA ILE A 899 -36.10 -15.83 6.06
C ILE A 899 -35.91 -17.10 5.22
N ALA A 900 -34.86 -17.19 4.39
CA ALA A 900 -34.58 -18.37 3.56
C ALA A 900 -34.26 -19.63 4.39
N SER A 901 -33.58 -19.45 5.52
CA SER A 901 -33.23 -20.53 6.45
C SER A 901 -34.46 -21.12 7.19
N GLU A 902 -35.60 -20.44 7.16
CA GLU A 902 -36.89 -20.96 7.68
C GLU A 902 -37.60 -21.87 6.64
N GLY A 903 -37.14 -21.88 5.38
CA GLY A 903 -37.77 -22.57 4.26
C GLY A 903 -37.18 -23.95 3.95
N THR A 904 -37.91 -24.75 3.16
CA THR A 904 -37.41 -26.03 2.62
C THR A 904 -36.89 -25.81 1.21
N ILE A 905 -35.65 -26.21 0.93
CA ILE A 905 -35.01 -26.03 -0.38
C ILE A 905 -34.94 -27.34 -1.16
N THR A 906 -35.16 -27.27 -2.47
CA THR A 906 -35.06 -28.43 -3.38
C THR A 906 -34.43 -28.01 -4.70
N GLN A 907 -33.74 -28.93 -5.38
CA GLN A 907 -33.14 -28.67 -6.70
C GLN A 907 -33.50 -29.77 -7.70
N SER A 908 -33.41 -29.47 -8.99
CA SER A 908 -33.83 -30.36 -10.10
C SER A 908 -33.10 -31.70 -10.12
N SER A 909 -31.81 -31.70 -9.79
CA SER A 909 -30.98 -32.90 -9.67
C SER A 909 -29.75 -32.60 -8.80
N THR A 910 -29.07 -33.62 -8.27
CA THR A 910 -27.83 -33.43 -7.47
C THR A 910 -26.67 -34.20 -8.08
N ASP A 911 -25.50 -33.55 -8.12
CA ASP A 911 -24.22 -34.13 -8.56
C ASP A 911 -23.06 -33.64 -7.68
N PHE A 912 -21.91 -34.30 -7.72
CA PHE A 912 -20.69 -33.95 -6.98
C PHE A 912 -20.84 -33.73 -5.45
N ASP A 913 -21.88 -34.29 -4.81
CA ASP A 913 -22.26 -34.04 -3.41
C ASP A 913 -22.84 -32.63 -3.15
N GLY A 914 -23.16 -31.84 -4.19
CA GLY A 914 -23.74 -30.49 -4.11
C GLY A 914 -25.23 -30.45 -3.75
N HIS A 915 -25.59 -30.89 -2.56
CA HIS A 915 -26.96 -30.94 -2.03
C HIS A 915 -27.62 -29.56 -1.88
N ALA A 916 -28.95 -29.49 -2.07
CA ALA A 916 -29.71 -28.24 -2.14
C ALA A 916 -29.68 -27.44 -0.84
N GLU A 917 -29.63 -28.15 0.30
CA GLU A 917 -29.62 -27.60 1.66
C GLU A 917 -28.48 -26.63 1.92
N ARG A 918 -27.42 -26.68 1.12
CA ARG A 918 -26.29 -25.73 1.20
C ARG A 918 -26.69 -24.31 0.79
N ALA A 919 -27.69 -24.17 -0.07
CA ALA A 919 -28.13 -22.85 -0.52
C ALA A 919 -29.09 -22.14 0.44
N ASN A 920 -29.32 -22.66 1.64
CA ASN A 920 -29.99 -21.91 2.71
C ASN A 920 -29.47 -22.27 4.11
N ASP A 921 -28.21 -22.72 4.23
CA ASP A 921 -27.60 -23.11 5.51
C ASP A 921 -26.90 -21.94 6.24
N GLY A 922 -26.86 -20.76 5.62
CA GLY A 922 -26.22 -19.55 6.13
C GLY A 922 -24.73 -19.46 5.82
N ASN A 923 -24.14 -20.45 5.12
CA ASN A 923 -22.76 -20.40 4.66
C ASN A 923 -22.68 -19.73 3.28
N THR A 924 -22.30 -18.46 3.29
CA THR A 924 -22.21 -17.63 2.09
C THR A 924 -20.93 -17.86 1.26
N SER A 925 -20.11 -18.84 1.63
CA SER A 925 -18.87 -19.13 0.92
C SER A 925 -19.13 -19.71 -0.46
N GLY A 926 -18.78 -18.97 -1.50
CA GLY A 926 -18.80 -19.44 -2.88
C GLY A 926 -17.71 -20.46 -3.24
N GLU A 927 -16.85 -20.87 -2.29
CA GLU A 927 -15.71 -21.73 -2.58
C GLU A 927 -16.06 -23.20 -2.47
N TYR A 928 -16.40 -23.83 -3.60
CA TYR A 928 -16.74 -25.26 -3.65
C TYR A 928 -15.62 -26.18 -3.12
N TYR A 929 -14.35 -25.79 -3.27
CA TYR A 929 -13.17 -26.64 -3.00
C TYR A 929 -12.30 -26.19 -1.81
N LYS A 930 -12.77 -25.27 -0.95
CA LYS A 930 -11.94 -24.69 0.12
C LYS A 930 -11.46 -25.70 1.16
N ASP A 931 -12.34 -26.61 1.56
CA ASP A 931 -12.07 -27.65 2.55
C ASP A 931 -12.45 -29.01 1.94
N LEU A 932 -11.48 -29.92 1.77
CA LEU A 932 -11.63 -31.26 1.14
C LEU A 932 -12.65 -32.20 1.82
N VAL A 933 -13.49 -31.70 2.74
CA VAL A 933 -14.45 -32.47 3.55
C VAL A 933 -15.86 -31.83 3.60
N ALA A 934 -16.05 -30.57 3.19
CA ALA A 934 -17.38 -29.94 3.16
C ALA A 934 -17.47 -28.87 2.06
N HIS A 935 -18.22 -29.14 0.99
CA HIS A 935 -18.47 -28.12 -0.03
C HIS A 935 -19.60 -27.20 0.45
N SER A 936 -19.44 -25.88 0.33
CA SER A 936 -20.45 -24.88 0.71
C SER A 936 -21.40 -24.51 -0.43
N VAL A 937 -21.33 -25.21 -1.56
CA VAL A 937 -22.01 -24.84 -2.80
C VAL A 937 -22.84 -26.01 -3.33
N THR A 938 -24.04 -25.70 -3.81
CA THR A 938 -24.95 -26.64 -4.48
C THR A 938 -24.45 -27.01 -5.88
N HIS A 939 -24.87 -28.16 -6.41
CA HIS A 939 -24.47 -28.59 -7.75
C HIS A 939 -25.52 -29.53 -8.36
N THR A 940 -26.10 -29.10 -9.48
CA THR A 940 -26.99 -29.93 -10.31
C THR A 940 -26.20 -30.79 -11.30
N LYS A 941 -26.83 -31.83 -11.85
CA LYS A 941 -26.25 -32.55 -13.00
C LYS A 941 -26.23 -31.63 -14.22
N ARG A 942 -25.41 -31.98 -15.21
CA ARG A 942 -25.54 -31.38 -16.54
C ARG A 942 -26.87 -31.81 -17.15
N GLU A 943 -27.82 -30.88 -17.24
CA GLU A 943 -29.18 -31.15 -17.71
C GLU A 943 -29.79 -29.95 -18.42
N LYS A 944 -31.03 -30.12 -18.90
CA LYS A 944 -31.81 -29.05 -19.54
C LYS A 944 -32.57 -28.26 -18.47
N ASP A 945 -32.44 -26.94 -18.50
CA ASP A 945 -33.15 -25.99 -17.62
C ASP A 945 -33.05 -26.34 -16.11
N PRO A 946 -31.85 -26.57 -15.53
CA PRO A 946 -31.70 -26.89 -14.11
C PRO A 946 -32.20 -25.75 -13.21
N TRP A 947 -32.76 -26.10 -12.05
CA TRP A 947 -33.34 -25.14 -11.11
C TRP A 947 -33.12 -25.51 -9.64
N ILE A 948 -33.20 -24.51 -8.76
CA ILE A 948 -33.26 -24.64 -7.30
C ILE A 948 -34.36 -23.73 -6.75
N GLU A 949 -35.14 -24.22 -5.78
CA GLU A 949 -36.35 -23.56 -5.27
C GLU A 949 -36.45 -23.67 -3.75
N ILE A 950 -36.69 -22.53 -3.09
CA ILE A 950 -37.00 -22.43 -1.65
C ILE A 950 -38.52 -22.29 -1.49
N ASP A 951 -39.13 -23.18 -0.70
CA ASP A 951 -40.49 -23.06 -0.18
C ASP A 951 -40.45 -22.43 1.22
N LEU A 952 -40.95 -21.20 1.36
CA LEU A 952 -41.02 -20.47 2.64
C LEU A 952 -42.12 -21.01 3.58
N GLY A 953 -42.83 -22.08 3.18
CA GLY A 953 -43.86 -22.80 3.93
C GLY A 953 -45.22 -22.10 4.02
N ARG A 954 -45.26 -20.81 3.73
CA ARG A 954 -46.47 -19.98 3.62
C ARG A 954 -46.16 -18.72 2.82
N ARG A 955 -47.20 -18.01 2.38
CA ARG A 955 -47.06 -16.67 1.81
C ARG A 955 -46.33 -15.72 2.76
N ARG A 956 -45.25 -15.11 2.29
CA ARG A 956 -44.48 -14.08 2.99
C ARG A 956 -44.28 -12.88 2.06
N PRO A 957 -44.33 -11.64 2.60
CA PRO A 957 -43.89 -10.48 1.83
C PRO A 957 -42.35 -10.54 1.70
N ILE A 958 -41.85 -10.46 0.47
CA ILE A 958 -40.43 -10.52 0.15
C ILE A 958 -39.97 -9.15 -0.34
N ASP A 959 -38.90 -8.64 0.28
CA ASP A 959 -38.29 -7.35 -0.03
C ASP A 959 -37.14 -7.49 -1.02
N MET A 960 -36.29 -8.50 -0.80
CA MET A 960 -35.08 -8.75 -1.58
C MET A 960 -34.75 -10.24 -1.58
N ILE A 961 -34.13 -10.70 -2.67
CA ILE A 961 -33.41 -11.96 -2.72
C ILE A 961 -31.92 -11.65 -2.91
N ARG A 962 -31.04 -12.33 -2.19
CA ARG A 962 -29.59 -12.29 -2.43
C ARG A 962 -29.15 -13.68 -2.87
N VAL A 963 -28.40 -13.76 -3.97
CA VAL A 963 -27.90 -15.03 -4.51
C VAL A 963 -26.39 -15.00 -4.42
N TRP A 964 -25.82 -15.79 -3.52
CA TRP A 964 -24.39 -16.01 -3.40
C TRP A 964 -23.92 -17.01 -4.44
N ASN A 965 -23.03 -16.55 -5.30
CA ASN A 965 -22.55 -17.31 -6.43
C ASN A 965 -21.35 -18.17 -6.02
N ARG A 966 -21.06 -19.17 -6.84
CA ARG A 966 -19.82 -19.94 -6.75
C ARG A 966 -18.64 -19.06 -7.16
N THR A 967 -17.66 -18.85 -6.29
CA THR A 967 -16.54 -17.92 -6.48
C THR A 967 -15.22 -18.59 -6.81
N ASP A 968 -15.09 -19.89 -6.65
CA ASP A 968 -13.87 -20.64 -7.02
C ASP A 968 -13.76 -20.82 -8.55
N PHE A 969 -12.53 -20.77 -9.05
CA PHE A 969 -12.14 -21.04 -10.46
C PHE A 969 -12.99 -20.35 -11.54
N GLY A 970 -13.54 -19.14 -11.29
CA GLY A 970 -14.24 -18.36 -12.32
C GLY A 970 -15.58 -18.97 -12.70
N MET A 971 -16.03 -19.96 -11.91
CA MET A 971 -17.24 -20.74 -12.16
C MET A 971 -18.52 -19.96 -11.82
N HIS A 972 -18.41 -18.72 -11.32
CA HIS A 972 -19.53 -17.79 -11.15
C HIS A 972 -20.30 -17.58 -12.46
N SER A 973 -19.60 -17.61 -13.60
CA SER A 973 -20.18 -17.51 -14.94
C SER A 973 -21.09 -18.69 -15.33
N ARG A 974 -21.07 -19.82 -14.61
CA ARG A 974 -22.00 -20.93 -14.86
C ARG A 974 -23.45 -20.53 -14.64
N LEU A 975 -23.67 -19.58 -13.74
CA LEU A 975 -24.99 -19.02 -13.47
C LEU A 975 -25.37 -17.94 -14.50
N ASP A 976 -24.52 -17.60 -15.49
CA ASP A 976 -24.85 -16.62 -16.53
C ASP A 976 -26.08 -17.05 -17.34
N GLY A 977 -27.07 -16.15 -17.42
CA GLY A 977 -28.34 -16.42 -18.10
C GLY A 977 -29.43 -16.95 -17.18
N PHE A 978 -29.23 -16.98 -15.86
CA PHE A 978 -30.25 -17.47 -14.93
C PHE A 978 -31.48 -16.56 -14.84
N VAL A 979 -32.57 -17.13 -14.35
CA VAL A 979 -33.87 -16.51 -14.17
C VAL A 979 -34.26 -16.66 -12.71
N LEU A 980 -34.48 -15.55 -12.03
CA LEU A 980 -35.02 -15.55 -10.67
C LEU A 980 -36.53 -15.33 -10.74
N SER A 981 -37.28 -16.10 -9.96
CA SER A 981 -38.75 -16.05 -9.97
C SER A 981 -39.33 -16.28 -8.59
N VAL A 982 -40.46 -15.65 -8.32
CA VAL A 982 -41.25 -15.82 -7.11
C VAL A 982 -42.65 -16.25 -7.50
N HIS A 983 -43.16 -17.27 -6.82
CA HIS A 983 -44.48 -17.82 -7.04
C HIS A 983 -45.31 -17.82 -5.75
N ASP A 984 -46.63 -17.76 -5.88
CA ASP A 984 -47.56 -17.85 -4.76
C ASP A 984 -47.83 -19.31 -4.32
N GLU A 985 -48.73 -19.51 -3.36
CA GLU A 985 -49.11 -20.84 -2.84
C GLU A 985 -49.67 -21.79 -3.92
N ASN A 986 -50.19 -21.25 -5.03
CA ASN A 986 -50.72 -22.01 -6.16
C ASN A 986 -49.67 -22.25 -7.25
N ARG A 987 -48.41 -21.84 -7.02
CA ARG A 987 -47.31 -21.80 -7.99
C ARG A 987 -47.54 -20.85 -9.17
N GLU A 988 -48.48 -19.91 -9.04
CA GLU A 988 -48.65 -18.85 -10.04
C GLU A 988 -47.52 -17.83 -9.92
N LEU A 989 -47.00 -17.37 -11.05
CA LEU A 989 -45.88 -16.43 -11.08
C LEU A 989 -46.30 -15.06 -10.52
N VAL A 990 -45.60 -14.63 -9.47
CA VAL A 990 -45.79 -13.32 -8.82
C VAL A 990 -44.78 -12.31 -9.33
N TRP A 991 -43.52 -12.73 -9.50
CA TRP A 991 -42.43 -11.87 -9.96
C TRP A 991 -41.37 -12.70 -10.69
N GLN A 992 -40.72 -12.13 -11.70
CA GLN A 992 -39.64 -12.78 -12.44
C GLN A 992 -38.66 -11.75 -12.99
N GLU A 993 -37.36 -12.08 -12.95
CA GLU A 993 -36.32 -11.28 -13.59
C GLU A 993 -35.25 -12.19 -14.24
N PRO A 994 -35.03 -12.08 -15.56
CA PRO A 994 -33.93 -12.78 -16.24
C PRO A 994 -32.62 -11.98 -16.13
N HIS A 995 -31.52 -12.68 -15.85
CA HIS A 995 -30.20 -12.08 -15.68
C HIS A 995 -29.22 -12.63 -16.71
N THR A 996 -28.68 -11.75 -17.56
CA THR A 996 -27.76 -12.13 -18.64
C THR A 996 -26.37 -12.52 -18.17
N ARG A 997 -25.96 -12.04 -16.99
CA ARG A 997 -24.73 -12.43 -16.30
C ARG A 997 -24.99 -12.58 -14.81
N ALA A 998 -24.35 -13.56 -14.21
CA ALA A 998 -24.32 -13.70 -12.77
C ALA A 998 -23.39 -12.66 -12.15
N ALA A 999 -23.56 -12.36 -10.86
CA ALA A 999 -22.70 -11.42 -10.17
C ALA A 999 -21.23 -11.90 -10.17
N GLY A 1000 -20.30 -11.02 -10.56
CA GLY A 1000 -18.85 -11.28 -10.61
C GLY A 1000 -18.11 -11.14 -9.27
N ARG A 1001 -18.84 -10.85 -8.19
CA ARG A 1001 -18.41 -10.81 -6.78
C ARG A 1001 -19.34 -11.74 -5.97
N PRO A 1002 -19.10 -12.06 -4.67
CA PRO A 1002 -19.56 -13.34 -4.13
C PRO A 1002 -21.08 -13.50 -4.09
N HIS A 1003 -21.86 -12.44 -4.27
CA HIS A 1003 -23.30 -12.50 -4.46
C HIS A 1003 -23.87 -11.38 -5.34
N GLY A 1004 -25.07 -11.59 -5.88
CA GLY A 1004 -25.94 -10.57 -6.44
C GLY A 1004 -27.09 -10.24 -5.51
N LEU A 1005 -27.55 -8.99 -5.52
CA LEU A 1005 -28.72 -8.51 -4.78
C LEU A 1005 -29.85 -8.23 -5.78
N TYR A 1006 -31.02 -8.78 -5.51
CA TYR A 1006 -32.19 -8.75 -6.38
C TYR A 1006 -33.39 -8.24 -5.59
N PRO A 1007 -33.61 -6.92 -5.54
CA PRO A 1007 -34.72 -6.32 -4.79
C PRO A 1007 -36.05 -6.53 -5.56
N LEU A 1008 -37.08 -7.03 -4.86
CA LEU A 1008 -38.39 -7.39 -5.46
C LEU A 1008 -39.43 -6.28 -5.35
N ALA A 1009 -39.23 -5.38 -4.39
CA ALA A 1009 -39.70 -4.00 -4.46
C ALA A 1009 -38.54 -3.15 -5.00
N HIS A 1010 -38.81 -1.99 -5.63
CA HIS A 1010 -37.76 -1.04 -5.98
C HIS A 1010 -37.13 -0.46 -4.69
N ALA A 1011 -36.25 -1.23 -4.09
CA ALA A 1011 -35.40 -0.87 -2.97
C ALA A 1011 -33.98 -0.82 -3.51
N GLU A 1012 -33.51 0.39 -3.82
CA GLU A 1012 -32.14 0.64 -4.21
C GLU A 1012 -31.20 0.23 -3.05
N PHE A 1013 -30.38 -0.79 -3.26
CA PHE A 1013 -29.31 -1.14 -2.34
C PHE A 1013 -28.17 -0.11 -2.47
N ARG A 1014 -27.92 0.60 -1.38
CA ARG A 1014 -26.76 1.47 -1.20
C ARG A 1014 -25.58 0.65 -0.67
N GLN A 1015 -24.50 0.53 -1.44
CA GLN A 1015 -23.12 0.60 -0.93
C GLN A 1015 -22.08 0.67 -2.06
N PHE A 1016 -22.02 1.81 -2.70
CA PHE A 1016 -20.88 2.71 -2.53
C PHE A 1016 -21.46 4.02 -1.99
N ASN A 1017 -20.65 5.02 -1.63
CA ASN A 1017 -21.20 6.37 -1.62
C ASN A 1017 -21.82 6.59 -3.00
N ALA A 1018 -23.15 6.66 -3.07
CA ALA A 1018 -23.82 7.07 -4.30
C ALA A 1018 -23.14 8.37 -4.74
N PRO A 1019 -22.79 8.54 -6.02
CA PRO A 1019 -22.30 9.82 -6.48
C PRO A 1019 -23.32 10.87 -6.07
N CYS A 1020 -22.85 11.95 -5.44
CA CYS A 1020 -23.77 13.02 -5.11
C CYS A 1020 -24.20 13.62 -6.45
N VAL A 1021 -25.39 13.28 -6.92
CA VAL A 1021 -25.95 13.82 -8.16
C VAL A 1021 -26.28 15.27 -7.87
N LEU A 1022 -25.47 16.18 -8.39
CA LEU A 1022 -25.62 17.60 -8.10
C LEU A 1022 -26.68 18.21 -9.01
N LYS A 1023 -26.73 17.81 -10.30
CA LYS A 1023 -27.69 18.35 -11.28
C LYS A 1023 -27.82 17.53 -12.58
N ASN A 1024 -28.99 17.60 -13.21
CA ASN A 1024 -29.22 17.22 -14.61
C ASN A 1024 -28.96 18.44 -15.50
N VAL A 1025 -28.16 18.28 -16.55
CA VAL A 1025 -27.72 19.36 -17.44
C VAL A 1025 -27.95 18.97 -18.89
N THR A 1026 -28.62 19.84 -19.65
CA THR A 1026 -28.88 19.67 -21.08
C THR A 1026 -28.07 20.67 -21.89
N GLY A 1027 -27.28 20.20 -22.85
CA GLY A 1027 -26.41 21.03 -23.69
C GLY A 1027 -25.03 21.33 -23.09
N ASP A 1028 -24.42 22.44 -23.51
CA ASP A 1028 -23.09 22.87 -23.10
C ASP A 1028 -23.06 23.30 -21.63
N PHE A 1029 -22.00 22.93 -20.90
CA PHE A 1029 -21.87 23.27 -19.49
C PHE A 1029 -20.42 23.41 -19.06
N THR A 1030 -20.20 24.16 -17.97
CA THR A 1030 -18.92 24.19 -17.27
C THR A 1030 -19.16 23.73 -15.84
N PHE A 1031 -18.45 22.68 -15.43
CA PHE A 1031 -18.49 22.14 -14.08
C PHE A 1031 -17.10 22.27 -13.45
N THR A 1032 -17.01 22.84 -12.26
CA THR A 1032 -15.74 23.09 -11.56
C THR A 1032 -15.82 22.55 -10.15
N VAL A 1033 -14.77 21.85 -9.69
CA VAL A 1033 -14.69 21.29 -8.34
C VAL A 1033 -13.32 21.58 -7.71
N ASN A 1034 -13.35 21.87 -6.41
CA ASN A 1034 -12.17 21.85 -5.56
C ASN A 1034 -11.83 20.43 -5.15
N VAL A 1035 -10.60 20.00 -5.34
CA VAL A 1035 -10.07 18.82 -4.66
C VAL A 1035 -9.09 19.31 -3.58
N ALA A 1036 -9.62 19.53 -2.37
CA ALA A 1036 -8.84 19.93 -1.19
C ALA A 1036 -8.47 18.70 -0.35
N MET A 1037 -7.20 18.63 0.05
CA MET A 1037 -6.59 17.49 0.74
C MET A 1037 -6.86 17.47 2.27
N ASP A 1038 -8.09 17.69 2.72
CA ASP A 1038 -8.42 17.62 4.17
C ASP A 1038 -8.68 16.19 4.68
N LEU A 1039 -8.28 15.18 3.89
CA LEU A 1039 -8.41 13.77 4.25
C LEU A 1039 -7.11 13.31 4.93
N GLN A 1040 -7.14 13.21 6.27
CA GLN A 1040 -5.99 12.76 7.05
C GLN A 1040 -5.51 11.36 6.60
N PRO A 1041 -4.19 11.11 6.57
CA PRO A 1041 -3.64 9.84 6.11
C PRO A 1041 -4.06 8.68 7.03
N GLY A 1042 -4.71 7.66 6.47
CA GLY A 1042 -4.76 6.33 7.08
C GLY A 1042 -3.38 5.67 6.97
N ARG A 1043 -2.66 5.51 8.09
CA ARG A 1043 -1.43 4.71 8.10
C ARG A 1043 -1.77 3.23 7.90
N SER A 1044 -1.49 2.68 6.72
CA SER A 1044 -1.48 1.22 6.53
C SER A 1044 -0.12 0.67 6.98
N SER A 1045 -0.13 -0.26 7.94
CA SER A 1045 1.03 -1.06 8.31
C SER A 1045 1.43 -1.97 7.14
N ARG A 1046 2.72 -2.02 6.81
CA ARG A 1046 3.36 -2.81 5.72
C ARG A 1046 3.51 -2.10 4.37
N SER A 1047 4.29 -1.02 4.34
CA SER A 1047 5.42 -0.81 3.41
C SER A 1047 5.88 0.66 3.45
N TYR A 1048 7.16 0.90 3.72
CA TYR A 1048 7.78 2.24 3.79
C TYR A 1048 7.91 2.97 2.44
N PHE A 1049 7.05 2.69 1.45
CA PHE A 1049 7.22 3.20 0.08
C PHE A 1049 5.97 3.76 -0.59
N TYR A 1050 4.76 3.68 -0.01
CA TYR A 1050 3.56 4.26 -0.60
C TYR A 1050 2.59 4.76 0.49
N SER A 1051 2.27 6.04 0.51
CA SER A 1051 1.07 6.58 1.18
C SER A 1051 -0.02 6.77 0.13
N GLU A 1052 -1.06 5.93 0.15
CA GLU A 1052 -2.27 6.14 -0.65
C GLU A 1052 -3.12 7.23 0.03
N TYR A 1053 -3.33 8.35 -0.65
CA TYR A 1053 -4.24 9.42 -0.21
C TYR A 1053 -5.67 9.12 -0.69
N HIS A 1054 -6.66 9.55 0.08
CA HIS A 1054 -8.06 9.51 -0.30
C HIS A 1054 -8.30 10.39 -1.54
N GLY A 1055 -8.86 9.85 -2.64
CA GLY A 1055 -9.09 10.58 -3.89
C GLY A 1055 -10.53 11.08 -4.09
N ALA A 1056 -10.68 12.28 -4.68
CA ALA A 1056 -11.97 12.83 -5.14
C ALA A 1056 -12.05 12.90 -6.68
N GLY A 1057 -13.26 12.93 -7.25
CA GLY A 1057 -13.50 12.82 -8.69
C GLY A 1057 -14.80 13.45 -9.20
N ILE A 1058 -14.84 13.78 -10.50
CA ILE A 1058 -16.01 14.28 -11.23
C ILE A 1058 -16.64 13.14 -12.02
N LEU A 1059 -17.96 13.07 -11.99
CA LEU A 1059 -18.76 12.13 -12.77
C LEU A 1059 -19.66 12.90 -13.73
N VAL A 1060 -19.65 12.50 -15.00
CA VAL A 1060 -20.59 12.97 -16.04
C VAL A 1060 -21.18 11.74 -16.69
N TRP A 1061 -22.50 11.58 -16.69
CA TRP A 1061 -23.12 10.40 -17.29
C TRP A 1061 -24.47 10.67 -17.92
N ASP A 1062 -24.87 9.82 -18.84
CA ASP A 1062 -26.24 9.69 -19.36
C ASP A 1062 -26.63 8.21 -19.32
N SER A 1063 -27.84 7.87 -19.75
CA SER A 1063 -28.39 6.51 -19.72
C SER A 1063 -27.49 5.39 -20.26
N GLU A 1064 -26.53 5.70 -21.14
CA GLU A 1064 -25.67 4.72 -21.82
C GLU A 1064 -24.16 4.96 -21.59
N ASN A 1065 -23.77 6.15 -21.13
CA ASN A 1065 -22.37 6.57 -21.05
C ASN A 1065 -22.03 7.13 -19.67
N LEU A 1066 -20.83 6.85 -19.19
CA LEU A 1066 -20.31 7.40 -17.95
C LEU A 1066 -18.88 7.83 -18.13
N PHE A 1067 -18.56 9.01 -17.62
CA PHE A 1067 -17.21 9.52 -17.51
C PHE A 1067 -16.91 9.78 -16.04
N ALA A 1068 -15.79 9.27 -15.54
CA ALA A 1068 -15.35 9.40 -14.17
C ALA A 1068 -13.91 9.90 -14.09
N THR A 1069 -13.60 10.88 -13.25
CA THR A 1069 -12.23 11.22 -12.87
C THR A 1069 -11.90 10.70 -11.48
N GLU A 1070 -10.64 10.40 -11.22
CA GLU A 1070 -10.09 9.88 -9.97
C GLU A 1070 -8.70 10.50 -9.75
N GLU A 1071 -8.45 11.02 -8.56
CA GLU A 1071 -7.12 11.51 -8.17
C GLU A 1071 -6.21 10.36 -7.72
N ARG A 1072 -4.97 10.29 -8.25
CA ARG A 1072 -3.89 9.46 -7.70
C ARG A 1072 -2.67 10.33 -7.36
N ASN A 1073 -2.33 10.42 -6.08
CA ASN A 1073 -1.08 11.05 -5.64
C ASN A 1073 0.06 10.02 -5.62
N ILE A 1074 1.22 10.35 -6.20
CA ILE A 1074 2.46 9.55 -6.08
C ILE A 1074 3.51 10.43 -5.40
N PHE A 1075 4.00 10.01 -4.23
CA PHE A 1075 5.13 10.67 -3.57
C PHE A 1075 6.36 9.78 -3.47
N THR A 1076 7.52 10.41 -3.66
CA THR A 1076 8.86 9.85 -3.72
C THR A 1076 9.44 9.51 -2.34
N THR A 1077 10.30 8.50 -2.35
CA THR A 1077 11.12 7.96 -1.24
C THR A 1077 11.73 9.01 -0.30
N TYR A 1078 11.46 8.92 0.99
CA TYR A 1078 12.25 9.56 2.05
C TYR A 1078 13.46 8.67 2.37
N GLN A 1079 14.69 9.14 2.14
CA GLN A 1079 15.89 8.56 2.75
C GLN A 1079 16.31 9.44 3.94
N PRO A 1080 16.32 8.92 5.19
CA PRO A 1080 16.88 9.66 6.31
C PRO A 1080 18.41 9.66 6.18
N GLY A 1081 19.02 10.83 5.89
CA GLY A 1081 20.48 10.97 5.96
C GLY A 1081 21.16 12.10 5.18
N SER A 1082 20.48 12.82 4.28
CA SER A 1082 21.13 13.91 3.51
C SER A 1082 20.75 15.30 4.02
N GLN A 1083 21.44 15.80 5.06
CA GLN A 1083 21.24 17.19 5.52
C GLN A 1083 21.88 18.26 4.61
N ASP A 1084 22.55 17.92 3.51
CA ASP A 1084 23.33 18.88 2.71
C ASP A 1084 23.05 18.90 1.18
N ALA A 1085 21.84 18.57 0.73
CA ALA A 1085 21.49 18.66 -0.70
C ALA A 1085 20.32 19.65 -0.95
N PRO A 1086 20.58 20.87 -1.46
CA PRO A 1086 19.51 21.76 -1.89
C PRO A 1086 18.97 21.28 -3.25
N GLY A 1087 17.73 20.77 -3.28
CA GLY A 1087 17.02 20.53 -4.54
C GLY A 1087 16.09 19.31 -4.64
N TYR A 1088 15.89 18.54 -3.57
CA TYR A 1088 14.87 17.49 -3.54
C TYR A 1088 13.70 17.92 -2.65
N ASP A 1089 12.73 18.61 -3.22
CA ASP A 1089 11.42 18.81 -2.63
C ASP A 1089 10.43 19.04 -3.77
N LEU A 1090 9.30 18.30 -3.79
CA LEU A 1090 7.93 18.77 -4.03
C LEU A 1090 6.94 17.62 -4.39
N PRO A 1091 5.67 17.70 -3.96
CA PRO A 1091 4.56 16.86 -4.43
C PRO A 1091 4.38 16.73 -5.94
N ARG A 1092 3.94 15.55 -6.42
CA ARG A 1092 3.35 15.38 -7.76
C ARG A 1092 1.92 14.83 -7.64
N SER A 1093 0.93 15.60 -8.09
CA SER A 1093 -0.48 15.16 -8.17
C SER A 1093 -0.84 14.77 -9.60
N TRP A 1094 -1.53 13.64 -9.78
CA TRP A 1094 -1.95 13.14 -11.08
C TRP A 1094 -3.44 12.78 -11.03
N PHE A 1095 -4.20 13.09 -12.08
CA PHE A 1095 -5.60 12.67 -12.19
C PHE A 1095 -5.73 11.64 -13.31
N ASN A 1096 -6.32 10.50 -12.99
CA ASN A 1096 -6.75 9.51 -13.97
C ASN A 1096 -8.23 9.68 -14.22
N ALA A 1097 -8.65 9.62 -15.47
CA ALA A 1097 -10.06 9.53 -15.82
C ALA A 1097 -10.33 8.24 -16.58
N LYS A 1098 -11.53 7.71 -16.42
CA LYS A 1098 -12.02 6.52 -17.10
C LYS A 1098 -13.33 6.89 -17.77
N ALA A 1099 -13.45 6.58 -19.05
CA ALA A 1099 -14.70 6.67 -19.78
C ALA A 1099 -15.28 5.28 -19.97
N PHE A 1100 -16.59 5.16 -19.81
CA PHE A 1100 -17.36 3.93 -19.91
C PHE A 1100 -18.52 4.14 -20.88
N HIS A 1101 -18.79 3.13 -21.69
CA HIS A 1101 -19.95 3.04 -22.57
C HIS A 1101 -20.60 1.69 -22.35
N ASN A 1102 -21.90 1.66 -22.04
CA ASN A 1102 -22.65 0.44 -21.71
C ASN A 1102 -21.94 -0.44 -20.67
N GLY A 1103 -21.41 0.19 -19.61
CA GLY A 1103 -20.70 -0.49 -18.52
C GLY A 1103 -19.31 -1.05 -18.88
N SER A 1104 -18.85 -0.90 -20.12
CA SER A 1104 -17.51 -1.30 -20.56
C SER A 1104 -16.57 -0.09 -20.58
N ASN A 1105 -15.36 -0.23 -20.00
CA ASN A 1105 -14.34 0.81 -20.07
C ASN A 1105 -13.89 0.97 -21.53
N ILE A 1106 -14.11 2.16 -22.09
CA ILE A 1106 -13.77 2.48 -23.47
C ILE A 1106 -12.40 3.16 -23.59
N PHE A 1107 -11.92 3.86 -22.55
CA PHE A 1107 -10.59 4.49 -22.58
C PHE A 1107 -10.10 4.99 -21.19
N PRO A 1108 -8.84 4.69 -20.79
CA PRO A 1108 -8.17 5.41 -19.71
C PRO A 1108 -7.62 6.76 -20.23
N ILE A 1109 -8.05 7.85 -19.60
CA ILE A 1109 -7.71 9.23 -19.96
C ILE A 1109 -6.83 9.80 -18.86
N PHE A 1110 -5.54 9.88 -19.14
CA PHE A 1110 -4.60 10.58 -18.28
C PHE A 1110 -4.83 12.10 -18.30
N ILE A 1111 -5.08 12.72 -17.16
CA ILE A 1111 -5.26 14.17 -16.97
C ILE A 1111 -4.11 14.65 -16.08
N GLY A 1112 -2.99 15.04 -16.68
CA GLY A 1112 -1.80 15.50 -15.96
C GLY A 1112 -1.14 16.71 -16.62
N THR A 1113 -0.40 17.50 -15.84
CA THR A 1113 0.38 18.64 -16.33
C THR A 1113 1.84 18.52 -15.90
N ASP A 1114 2.77 19.07 -16.70
CA ASP A 1114 4.19 19.26 -16.35
C ASP A 1114 4.45 20.41 -15.37
N HIS A 1115 3.40 21.00 -14.79
CA HIS A 1115 3.51 22.18 -13.94
C HIS A 1115 3.50 21.80 -12.46
N PHE A 1116 4.54 22.27 -11.77
CA PHE A 1116 4.81 22.04 -10.36
C PHE A 1116 3.92 22.95 -9.52
N PHE A 1117 3.03 22.37 -8.72
CA PHE A 1117 2.29 23.12 -7.72
C PHE A 1117 2.98 22.96 -6.37
N ARG A 1118 3.30 24.08 -5.72
CA ARG A 1118 3.99 24.09 -4.42
C ARG A 1118 3.04 23.81 -3.25
N GLU A 1119 1.73 23.89 -3.45
CA GLU A 1119 0.72 23.78 -2.40
C GLU A 1119 -0.37 22.74 -2.71
N VAL A 1120 -1.19 22.43 -1.70
CA VAL A 1120 -1.82 21.13 -1.43
C VAL A 1120 -3.25 20.98 -1.97
N SER A 1121 -3.80 21.98 -2.70
CA SER A 1121 -5.13 21.92 -3.33
C SER A 1121 -5.07 21.99 -4.86
N SER A 1122 -5.87 21.17 -5.55
CA SER A 1122 -5.98 21.16 -7.01
C SER A 1122 -7.44 21.36 -7.45
N TRP A 1123 -7.70 22.34 -8.29
CA TRP A 1123 -9.00 22.51 -8.94
C TRP A 1123 -9.09 21.70 -10.22
N LEU A 1124 -10.25 21.12 -10.46
CA LEU A 1124 -10.59 20.46 -11.72
C LEU A 1124 -11.84 21.08 -12.33
N ARG A 1125 -11.75 21.48 -13.59
CA ARG A 1125 -12.87 21.98 -14.39
C ARG A 1125 -13.08 21.11 -15.61
N VAL A 1126 -14.34 20.83 -15.91
CA VAL A 1126 -14.80 20.12 -17.11
C VAL A 1126 -15.77 21.03 -17.85
N GLU A 1127 -15.43 21.40 -19.07
CA GLU A 1127 -16.31 22.14 -19.98
C GLU A 1127 -16.81 21.25 -21.10
N ARG A 1128 -18.12 21.07 -21.22
CA ARG A 1128 -18.76 20.43 -22.35
C ARG A 1128 -19.15 21.46 -23.41
N LYS A 1129 -18.69 21.25 -24.65
CA LYS A 1129 -19.21 21.90 -25.87
C LYS A 1129 -19.60 20.83 -26.90
N GLY A 1130 -20.89 20.64 -27.14
CA GLY A 1130 -21.42 19.55 -27.97
C GLY A 1130 -21.06 18.17 -27.40
N THR A 1131 -20.32 17.35 -28.17
CA THR A 1131 -19.80 16.04 -27.73
C THR A 1131 -18.40 16.12 -27.13
N GLN A 1132 -17.81 17.31 -27.01
CA GLN A 1132 -16.44 17.51 -26.58
C GLN A 1132 -16.39 17.98 -25.11
N LEU A 1133 -15.68 17.25 -24.26
CA LEU A 1133 -15.29 17.65 -22.92
C LEU A 1133 -13.86 18.22 -22.94
N THR A 1134 -13.69 19.41 -22.37
CA THR A 1134 -12.39 20.06 -22.17
C THR A 1134 -12.09 20.11 -20.68
N PHE A 1135 -10.91 19.64 -20.30
CA PHE A 1135 -10.46 19.57 -18.92
C PHE A 1135 -9.49 20.71 -18.66
N PHE A 1136 -9.68 21.36 -17.54
CA PHE A 1136 -8.76 22.36 -17.05
C PHE A 1136 -8.37 22.03 -15.63
N LEU A 1137 -7.10 22.23 -15.31
CA LEU A 1137 -6.59 22.22 -13.95
C LEU A 1137 -6.23 23.64 -13.56
N SER A 1138 -6.47 23.98 -12.31
CA SER A 1138 -6.03 25.24 -11.75
C SER A 1138 -5.53 25.00 -10.33
N HIS A 1139 -4.50 25.74 -9.93
CA HIS A 1139 -3.98 25.65 -8.57
C HIS A 1139 -4.71 26.61 -7.64
N ASP A 1140 -5.03 27.78 -8.16
CA ASP A 1140 -5.63 28.91 -7.47
C ASP A 1140 -7.14 29.02 -7.76
N GLY A 1141 -7.65 28.38 -8.82
CA GLY A 1141 -9.03 28.47 -9.28
C GLY A 1141 -9.27 29.59 -10.27
N GLU A 1142 -8.22 30.36 -10.55
CA GLU A 1142 -8.24 31.56 -11.37
C GLU A 1142 -7.49 31.33 -12.68
N GLN A 1143 -6.30 30.73 -12.61
CA GLN A 1143 -5.48 30.38 -13.76
C GLN A 1143 -5.73 28.95 -14.19
N TRP A 1144 -6.54 28.81 -15.24
CA TRP A 1144 -6.92 27.51 -15.79
C TRP A 1144 -5.96 27.08 -16.89
N ILE A 1145 -5.28 25.98 -16.63
CA ILE A 1145 -4.45 25.28 -17.60
C ILE A 1145 -5.34 24.25 -18.28
N GLU A 1146 -5.62 24.44 -19.56
CA GLU A 1146 -6.26 23.41 -20.37
C GLU A 1146 -5.34 22.18 -20.42
N THR A 1147 -5.79 21.06 -19.87
CA THR A 1147 -4.98 19.85 -19.76
C THR A 1147 -5.25 18.89 -20.89
N ARG A 1148 -6.53 18.68 -21.22
CA ARG A 1148 -6.93 17.71 -22.24
C ARG A 1148 -8.30 18.04 -22.83
N LYS A 1149 -8.52 17.60 -24.07
CA LYS A 1149 -9.83 17.57 -24.72
C LYS A 1149 -10.16 16.15 -25.12
N VAL A 1150 -11.39 15.71 -24.85
CA VAL A 1150 -11.88 14.37 -25.17
C VAL A 1150 -13.26 14.50 -25.78
N SER A 1151 -13.48 13.84 -26.92
CA SER A 1151 -14.82 13.73 -27.50
C SER A 1151 -15.45 12.43 -27.04
N LEU A 1152 -16.60 12.51 -26.37
CA LEU A 1152 -17.35 11.36 -25.87
C LEU A 1152 -18.77 11.41 -26.44
N PRO A 1153 -19.37 10.26 -26.80
CA PRO A 1153 -20.73 10.20 -27.36
C PRO A 1153 -21.81 10.39 -26.28
N LEU A 1154 -21.69 11.42 -25.45
CA LEU A 1154 -22.64 11.74 -24.40
C LEU A 1154 -23.95 12.29 -25.00
N ALA A 1155 -25.09 11.85 -24.49
CA ALA A 1155 -26.41 12.34 -24.84
C ALA A 1155 -26.54 13.85 -24.54
N GLU A 1156 -27.45 14.54 -25.23
CA GLU A 1156 -27.63 15.99 -25.05
C GLU A 1156 -27.97 16.36 -23.60
N SER A 1157 -28.70 15.49 -22.91
CA SER A 1157 -28.96 15.59 -21.47
C SER A 1157 -28.09 14.59 -20.71
N VAL A 1158 -27.26 15.10 -19.80
CA VAL A 1158 -26.41 14.32 -18.90
C VAL A 1158 -26.68 14.71 -17.46
N GLN A 1159 -26.24 13.88 -16.53
CA GLN A 1159 -26.17 14.19 -15.12
C GLN A 1159 -24.71 14.41 -14.74
N VAL A 1160 -24.47 15.32 -13.81
CA VAL A 1160 -23.14 15.67 -13.33
C VAL A 1160 -23.10 15.55 -11.81
N GLY A 1161 -22.04 14.95 -11.28
CA GLY A 1161 -21.87 14.65 -9.87
C GLY A 1161 -20.42 14.51 -9.44
N VAL A 1162 -20.21 14.23 -8.16
CA VAL A 1162 -18.88 14.07 -7.54
C VAL A 1162 -18.78 12.74 -6.79
N THR A 1163 -17.56 12.20 -6.68
CA THR A 1163 -17.23 10.98 -5.93
C THR A 1163 -16.03 11.19 -5.01
N VAL A 1164 -16.00 10.50 -3.87
CA VAL A 1164 -14.88 10.47 -2.91
C VAL A 1164 -14.71 9.06 -2.35
N SER A 1165 -13.47 8.57 -2.34
CA SER A 1165 -13.10 7.26 -1.80
C SER A 1165 -12.98 7.31 -0.26
N ASN A 1166 -13.52 6.30 0.43
CA ASN A 1166 -13.41 6.12 1.90
C ASN A 1166 -13.93 7.30 2.75
N ALA A 1167 -15.08 7.88 2.39
CA ALA A 1167 -15.79 8.88 3.21
C ALA A 1167 -17.20 8.41 3.57
N SER A 1168 -17.76 8.81 4.71
CA SER A 1168 -19.19 8.61 5.01
C SER A 1168 -20.06 9.66 4.27
N ARG A 1169 -21.36 9.38 4.10
CA ARG A 1169 -22.31 10.35 3.51
C ARG A 1169 -22.28 11.73 4.19
N LYS A 1170 -22.10 11.75 5.51
CA LYS A 1170 -22.01 12.98 6.33
C LYS A 1170 -20.71 13.75 6.04
N GLN A 1171 -19.60 13.05 5.82
CA GLN A 1171 -18.33 13.64 5.38
C GLN A 1171 -18.42 14.16 3.95
N VAL A 1172 -19.03 13.43 3.00
CA VAL A 1172 -19.24 13.90 1.63
C VAL A 1172 -20.10 15.17 1.60
N GLN A 1173 -21.17 15.23 2.39
CA GLN A 1173 -22.05 16.41 2.51
C GLN A 1173 -21.35 17.62 3.16
N ALA A 1174 -20.44 17.38 4.11
CA ALA A 1174 -19.62 18.42 4.71
C ALA A 1174 -18.48 18.90 3.79
N ILE A 1175 -17.90 18.01 2.97
CA ILE A 1175 -16.81 18.30 2.04
C ILE A 1175 -17.30 19.11 0.83
N PHE A 1176 -18.54 18.88 0.36
CA PHE A 1176 -19.08 19.54 -0.84
C PHE A 1176 -20.27 20.46 -0.55
N SER A 1177 -20.30 21.13 0.60
CA SER A 1177 -21.39 22.07 0.94
C SER A 1177 -21.46 23.31 0.04
N ASP A 1178 -20.42 23.62 -0.74
CA ASP A 1178 -20.28 24.86 -1.52
C ASP A 1178 -19.97 24.64 -3.02
N TYR A 1179 -20.91 24.14 -3.81
CA TYR A 1179 -20.77 24.04 -5.29
C TYR A 1179 -21.57 25.12 -6.04
N GLU A 1180 -21.06 25.56 -7.19
CA GLU A 1180 -21.75 26.50 -8.10
C GLU A 1180 -21.70 25.97 -9.53
N LEU A 1181 -22.87 25.82 -10.18
CA LEU A 1181 -22.99 25.40 -11.59
C LEU A 1181 -23.30 26.63 -12.45
N VAL A 1182 -22.32 27.11 -13.21
CA VAL A 1182 -22.51 28.21 -14.16
C VAL A 1182 -22.98 27.65 -15.50
N THR A 1183 -24.28 27.75 -15.78
CA THR A 1183 -24.79 27.54 -17.15
C THR A 1183 -24.51 28.79 -17.97
N PRO A 1184 -24.03 28.70 -19.22
CA PRO A 1184 -23.82 29.87 -20.05
C PRO A 1184 -25.15 30.59 -20.25
N ALA A 1185 -25.34 31.74 -19.59
CA ALA A 1185 -26.32 32.70 -20.04
C ALA A 1185 -25.82 33.20 -21.40
N SER A 1186 -26.66 33.04 -22.42
CA SER A 1186 -26.48 33.51 -23.80
C SER A 1186 -25.40 34.61 -23.95
N SER A 1187 -24.30 34.23 -24.63
CA SER A 1187 -23.14 34.99 -25.15
C SER A 1187 -23.36 36.50 -25.41
N PRO A 1188 -22.33 37.36 -25.29
CA PRO A 1188 -20.89 37.06 -25.18
C PRO A 1188 -20.20 37.43 -23.87
#